data_AF-A0A2J8XA77-F1
#
_entry.id   AF-A0A2J8XA77-F1
#
_cell.length_a   1.000
_cell.length_b   1.000
_cell.length_c   1.000
_cell.angle_alpha   90.00
_cell.angle_beta   90.00
_cell.angle_gamma   90.00
#
_symmetry.space_group_name_H-M   'P 1'
#
loop_
_entity.id
_entity.type
_entity.pdbx_description
1 polymer ?
#
loop_
_entity_poly.entity_id
_entity_poly.type
_entity_poly.pdbx_seq_one_letter_code
_entity_poly.pdbx_strand_id
1 'polypeptide(L)'
;TDEQTDFGLGDAHQSDGLNLERDIVSQTTETQEKSQEELPTTNNSVSKEIWLDFEDFCVCFQNIYIFHKPSSYCLNFQKSEFKFTEERVSYYLFVDSLKPIELLVCFSALVRWGEYGALTKDSPPIEPGLLTAETFSWKSLKPGSLVLKIHTYATKAAVVRLPVGRHMLLFNAYSPVGHSIHICSMVSFVIGDEHVVLPNFEPESCRFTEQSLLIMKAIGNVIANFKDKCKLSAALKDLQTAHYPVPLHDKELTAQHFRVFHLSLWRLMKKVQITKPPPNFKFAFRAMVLDLELLNSSLEEVSLVEWLDVKYYMPTSDKEYSPEEVAAAIKIQAMWRGTYVRLLMKARIPDTKENISVADTLQKVWAILEMNLEQYAVSLLRLMFKSKCKSLEYYPCYQDEETKIAFADYTVTYQEQPPNSWFVVFRETFLVPQDMILVPKVYTTLPVCILHVVNNDTMEQVPKVFQKVVPYLYTKNKKGYTFVAEAFTGDTYVAASRWKLRLIGSSAPLPCLSRDSPCNTFAIKEIRDYYIPNDKKILFRYSVKVLTPQPATIQVRTSKPDAFIKLQVLENEETMVSSIGKGQAIIPAFHFLKSEKGLSSQSYGERHEELITLGSPDSHTISEGQKSSVTSKITRKGKEKSSEKEKTAKEKQAPRFEPQISTVHPQQEDPNKPYWILRLLRLVCITLAGSLRKHLMLRVRLYLKAKLS
;
A
#
# COMPACT_ATOMS: atom_id res chain seq x y z
N THR A 1 22.50 -9.92 -59.74
CA THR A 1 22.12 -9.67 -61.13
C THR A 1 21.28 -8.42 -61.12
N ASP A 2 21.74 -7.45 -61.89
CA ASP A 2 21.95 -6.11 -61.35
C ASP A 2 20.98 -5.06 -61.94
N GLU A 3 21.30 -3.79 -61.68
CA GLU A 3 20.70 -2.57 -62.23
C GLU A 3 19.27 -2.27 -61.71
N GLN A 4 19.06 -1.25 -60.86
CA GLN A 4 19.36 0.20 -60.97
C GLN A 4 18.54 0.94 -62.03
N THR A 5 17.86 1.99 -61.60
CA THR A 5 17.81 3.25 -62.34
C THR A 5 17.58 4.40 -61.34
N ASP A 6 18.32 5.49 -61.52
CA ASP A 6 18.30 6.70 -60.70
C ASP A 6 17.59 7.84 -61.47
N PHE A 7 17.09 8.87 -60.78
CA PHE A 7 16.99 10.25 -61.29
C PHE A 7 16.59 11.23 -60.16
N GLY A 8 17.24 12.40 -60.14
CA GLY A 8 17.32 13.28 -58.97
C GLY A 8 16.50 14.59 -58.97
N LEU A 9 17.00 15.53 -58.15
CA LEU A 9 16.31 16.71 -57.60
C LEU A 9 15.90 17.82 -58.59
N GLY A 10 14.87 18.57 -58.18
CA GLY A 10 14.72 20.01 -58.43
C GLY A 10 14.24 20.69 -57.14
N ASP A 11 14.83 21.84 -56.78
CA ASP A 11 14.74 22.45 -55.43
C ASP A 11 14.47 23.97 -55.49
N ALA A 12 13.74 24.50 -54.50
CA ALA A 12 13.62 25.94 -54.18
C ALA A 12 12.86 26.19 -52.84
N HIS A 13 13.61 26.57 -51.80
CA HIS A 13 13.38 27.65 -50.80
C HIS A 13 11.94 28.12 -50.47
N GLN A 14 11.53 28.42 -49.22
CA GLN A 14 12.22 28.63 -47.92
C GLN A 14 11.13 28.73 -46.79
N SER A 15 11.38 28.87 -45.48
CA SER A 15 12.59 29.03 -44.65
C SER A 15 12.36 28.60 -43.18
N ASP A 16 13.47 28.40 -42.46
CA ASP A 16 13.77 28.60 -41.02
C ASP A 16 12.79 28.18 -39.89
N GLY A 17 13.28 27.25 -39.06
CA GLY A 17 12.62 26.81 -37.81
C GLY A 17 13.51 26.12 -36.75
N LEU A 18 14.85 26.20 -36.88
CA LEU A 18 15.90 25.78 -35.91
C LEU A 18 15.69 24.47 -35.09
N ASN A 19 16.36 23.40 -35.52
CA ASN A 19 17.39 22.66 -34.76
C ASN A 19 17.94 21.53 -35.65
N LEU A 20 19.26 21.31 -35.68
CA LEU A 20 19.90 20.34 -36.58
C LEU A 20 21.04 19.57 -35.88
N GLU A 21 21.17 18.29 -36.23
CA GLU A 21 22.29 17.41 -35.87
C GLU A 21 23.56 17.76 -36.67
N ARG A 22 24.76 17.49 -36.11
CA ARG A 22 25.79 16.64 -36.74
C ARG A 22 27.07 16.48 -35.91
N ASP A 23 27.55 15.24 -35.89
CA ASP A 23 28.93 14.75 -36.04
C ASP A 23 30.13 15.54 -35.47
N ILE A 24 30.86 14.90 -34.54
CA ILE A 24 32.33 14.94 -34.54
C ILE A 24 32.91 13.52 -34.40
N VAL A 25 33.37 13.00 -35.55
CA VAL A 25 34.57 12.19 -35.80
C VAL A 25 35.13 11.32 -34.66
N SER A 26 35.18 10.00 -34.90
CA SER A 26 36.19 9.12 -34.30
C SER A 26 37.45 9.10 -35.19
N GLN A 27 38.60 9.54 -34.70
CA GLN A 27 39.84 9.50 -35.47
C GLN A 27 40.51 8.12 -35.40
N THR A 28 40.86 7.59 -36.56
CA THR A 28 41.85 6.52 -36.70
C THR A 28 43.26 7.08 -36.48
N THR A 29 44.13 6.32 -35.81
CA THR A 29 45.57 6.63 -35.72
C THR A 29 46.37 5.47 -36.35
N GLU A 30 47.47 5.81 -37.01
CA GLU A 30 48.09 4.97 -38.03
C GLU A 30 49.05 3.92 -37.46
N THR A 31 49.28 2.85 -38.24
CA THR A 31 50.33 1.86 -37.95
C THR A 31 51.68 2.41 -38.38
N GLN A 32 52.65 2.51 -37.46
CA GLN A 32 54.02 2.89 -37.79
C GLN A 32 54.99 1.76 -37.38
N GLU A 33 55.74 1.24 -38.37
CA GLU A 33 56.75 0.19 -38.17
C GLU A 33 58.14 0.76 -37.85
N LYS A 34 58.99 -0.13 -37.31
CA LYS A 34 60.43 0.01 -37.01
C LYS A 34 60.75 0.82 -35.73
N SER A 35 61.75 0.43 -34.94
CA SER A 35 62.91 -0.44 -35.27
C SER A 35 63.11 -1.63 -34.32
N GLN A 36 63.82 -2.65 -34.80
CA GLN A 36 64.52 -3.60 -33.93
C GLN A 36 65.81 -2.94 -33.41
N GLU A 37 66.10 -3.13 -32.13
CA GLU A 37 67.44 -3.04 -31.55
C GLU A 37 67.60 -4.22 -30.58
N GLU A 38 68.81 -4.76 -30.42
CA GLU A 38 69.01 -6.17 -30.04
C GLU A 38 69.89 -6.34 -28.79
N LEU A 39 69.70 -7.48 -28.09
CA LEU A 39 70.52 -8.00 -26.99
C LEU A 39 70.35 -7.31 -25.61
N PRO A 40 70.71 -7.98 -24.48
CA PRO A 40 71.21 -9.36 -24.34
C PRO A 40 70.28 -10.30 -23.56
N THR A 41 70.54 -11.61 -23.66
CA THR A 41 69.87 -12.66 -22.90
C THR A 41 70.37 -12.77 -21.46
N THR A 42 69.62 -12.22 -20.50
CA THR A 42 69.85 -12.48 -19.07
C THR A 42 68.99 -13.65 -18.60
N ASN A 43 69.52 -14.88 -18.71
CA ASN A 43 68.90 -16.05 -18.09
C ASN A 43 68.98 -15.94 -16.55
N ASN A 44 67.89 -15.57 -15.91
CA ASN A 44 67.64 -15.85 -14.49
C ASN A 44 66.16 -16.18 -14.28
N SER A 45 65.91 -17.14 -13.39
CA SER A 45 64.63 -17.77 -13.07
C SER A 45 63.38 -16.91 -13.29
N VAL A 46 62.46 -17.37 -14.15
CA VAL A 46 61.12 -16.77 -14.31
C VAL A 46 60.28 -17.06 -13.06
N SER A 47 60.36 -16.17 -12.08
CA SER A 47 59.35 -16.06 -11.02
C SER A 47 58.02 -15.69 -11.68
N LYS A 48 57.07 -16.63 -11.69
CA LYS A 48 55.77 -16.48 -12.38
C LYS A 48 54.75 -15.57 -11.69
N GLU A 49 55.20 -14.80 -10.71
CA GLU A 49 54.40 -13.79 -10.03
C GLU A 49 55.16 -12.47 -10.06
N ILE A 50 54.66 -11.52 -10.85
CA ILE A 50 55.10 -10.13 -10.82
C ILE A 50 54.17 -9.42 -9.84
N TRP A 51 54.69 -9.13 -8.65
CA TRP A 51 54.01 -8.30 -7.66
C TRP A 51 54.32 -6.84 -7.94
N LEU A 52 53.28 -6.02 -8.02
CA LEU A 52 53.34 -4.56 -8.20
C LEU A 52 52.71 -3.91 -6.96
N ASP A 53 53.20 -2.75 -6.54
CA ASP A 53 52.54 -2.00 -5.46
C ASP A 53 51.16 -1.50 -5.92
N PHE A 54 50.25 -1.28 -4.97
CA PHE A 54 48.90 -0.79 -5.26
C PHE A 54 48.93 0.66 -5.75
N GLU A 55 49.79 1.50 -5.18
CA GLU A 55 49.96 2.89 -5.63
C GLU A 55 50.54 2.91 -7.07
N ASP A 56 51.57 2.09 -7.33
CA ASP A 56 52.17 1.94 -8.67
C ASP A 56 51.16 1.40 -9.70
N PHE A 57 50.29 0.47 -9.30
CA PHE A 57 49.21 -0.04 -10.15
C PHE A 57 48.24 1.09 -10.55
N CYS A 58 47.84 1.94 -9.60
CA CYS A 58 46.95 3.07 -9.87
C CYS A 58 47.61 4.18 -10.73
N VAL A 59 48.94 4.31 -10.70
CA VAL A 59 49.69 5.20 -11.61
C VAL A 59 49.81 4.60 -13.02
N CYS A 60 50.12 3.30 -13.12
CA CYS A 60 50.41 2.64 -14.41
C CYS A 60 49.16 2.26 -15.21
N PHE A 61 48.05 1.87 -14.56
CA PHE A 61 46.88 1.29 -15.21
C PHE A 61 45.64 2.20 -15.15
N GLN A 62 45.66 3.24 -15.98
CA GLN A 62 44.58 4.24 -16.06
C GLN A 62 43.25 3.69 -16.61
N ASN A 63 43.27 2.59 -17.38
CA ASN A 63 42.09 1.99 -18.01
C ASN A 63 42.13 0.46 -17.94
N ILE A 64 40.99 -0.17 -17.62
CA ILE A 64 40.80 -1.63 -17.65
C ILE A 64 39.72 -1.98 -18.69
N TYR A 65 40.11 -2.64 -19.77
CA TYR A 65 39.20 -3.05 -20.84
C TYR A 65 38.72 -4.49 -20.63
N ILE A 66 37.46 -4.66 -20.24
CA ILE A 66 36.83 -5.98 -20.01
C ILE A 66 36.07 -6.42 -21.27
N PHE A 67 36.70 -7.28 -22.08
CA PHE A 67 36.08 -7.86 -23.27
C PHE A 67 35.19 -9.05 -22.91
N HIS A 68 33.86 -8.89 -23.05
CA HIS A 68 32.91 -10.01 -23.01
C HIS A 68 32.55 -10.47 -24.43
N LYS A 69 32.09 -11.72 -24.58
CA LYS A 69 31.51 -12.18 -25.85
C LYS A 69 30.18 -11.43 -26.10
N PRO A 70 30.01 -10.69 -27.22
CA PRO A 70 28.80 -9.90 -27.45
C PRO A 70 27.52 -10.73 -27.56
N SER A 71 27.64 -11.99 -28.00
CA SER A 71 26.52 -12.92 -28.21
C SER A 71 26.14 -13.77 -27.00
N SER A 72 26.81 -13.62 -25.84
CA SER A 72 26.57 -14.47 -24.66
C SER A 72 25.62 -13.87 -23.63
N TYR A 73 25.60 -12.53 -23.49
CA TYR A 73 24.66 -11.80 -22.65
C TYR A 73 24.36 -10.45 -23.32
N CYS A 74 23.13 -10.24 -23.79
CA CYS A 74 22.73 -9.02 -24.50
C CYS A 74 22.36 -7.86 -23.57
N LEU A 75 22.19 -8.12 -22.27
CA LEU A 75 21.82 -7.13 -21.26
C LEU A 75 22.76 -7.22 -20.07
N ASN A 76 23.19 -6.07 -19.57
CA ASN A 76 24.06 -5.97 -18.40
C ASN A 76 23.68 -4.78 -17.50
N PHE A 77 24.13 -4.85 -16.25
CA PHE A 77 24.06 -3.78 -15.27
C PHE A 77 25.34 -3.81 -14.44
N GLN A 78 26.02 -2.68 -14.29
CA GLN A 78 27.17 -2.53 -13.40
C GLN A 78 26.93 -1.37 -12.42
N LYS A 79 27.23 -1.58 -11.14
CA LYS A 79 27.28 -0.52 -10.13
C LYS A 79 28.45 -0.74 -9.18
N SER A 80 29.20 0.32 -8.91
CA SER A 80 30.26 0.36 -7.90
C SER A 80 29.89 1.37 -6.81
N GLU A 81 30.14 1.04 -5.55
CA GLU A 81 29.95 1.94 -4.41
C GLU A 81 31.14 1.83 -3.43
N PHE A 82 31.69 2.97 -3.03
CA PHE A 82 32.63 3.08 -1.91
C PHE A 82 31.86 3.50 -0.66
N LYS A 83 32.04 2.77 0.45
CA LYS A 83 31.45 3.08 1.76
C LYS A 83 32.40 2.69 2.88
N PHE A 84 32.73 3.66 3.72
CA PHE A 84 33.48 3.47 4.97
C PHE A 84 32.57 3.09 6.16
N THR A 85 31.40 2.51 5.88
CA THR A 85 30.38 2.14 6.87
C THR A 85 30.08 0.65 6.77
N GLU A 86 29.90 -0.01 7.92
CA GLU A 86 29.59 -1.46 7.99
C GLU A 86 28.18 -1.84 7.51
N GLU A 87 27.37 -0.86 7.06
CA GLU A 87 26.02 -1.09 6.56
C GLU A 87 26.00 -1.84 5.23
N ARG A 88 25.15 -2.87 5.15
CA ARG A 88 24.92 -3.62 3.91
C ARG A 88 24.14 -2.77 2.91
N VAL A 89 24.54 -2.82 1.65
CA VAL A 89 23.83 -2.14 0.56
C VAL A 89 22.86 -3.12 -0.11
N SER A 90 21.59 -2.74 -0.17
CA SER A 90 20.51 -3.54 -0.73
C SER A 90 20.14 -3.09 -2.15
N TYR A 91 20.18 -4.02 -3.11
CA TYR A 91 19.67 -3.84 -4.47
C TYR A 91 18.52 -4.79 -4.73
N TYR A 92 17.42 -4.28 -5.26
CA TYR A 92 16.27 -5.08 -5.67
C TYR A 92 16.43 -5.42 -7.15
N LEU A 93 16.04 -6.62 -7.57
CA LEU A 93 16.00 -7.04 -8.97
C LEU A 93 14.62 -7.60 -9.32
N PHE A 94 14.05 -7.08 -10.41
CA PHE A 94 12.89 -7.60 -11.12
C PHE A 94 13.36 -8.35 -12.38
N VAL A 95 12.75 -9.50 -12.64
CA VAL A 95 12.84 -10.22 -13.92
C VAL A 95 11.56 -11.00 -14.16
N ASP A 96 11.08 -11.06 -15.40
CA ASP A 96 9.85 -11.75 -15.81
C ASP A 96 10.08 -12.40 -17.19
N SER A 97 9.75 -13.68 -17.33
CA SER A 97 10.11 -14.45 -18.51
C SER A 97 9.26 -15.70 -18.73
N LEU A 98 8.94 -15.97 -20.00
CA LEU A 98 8.34 -17.23 -20.46
C LEU A 98 9.38 -18.35 -20.65
N LYS A 99 10.67 -18.02 -20.58
CA LYS A 99 11.81 -18.94 -20.72
C LYS A 99 12.63 -19.00 -19.41
N PRO A 100 13.32 -20.11 -19.10
CA PRO A 100 14.23 -20.18 -17.95
C PRO A 100 15.24 -19.03 -17.95
N ILE A 101 15.54 -18.50 -16.77
CA ILE A 101 16.33 -17.28 -16.60
C ILE A 101 17.72 -17.67 -16.09
N GLU A 102 18.76 -17.17 -16.76
CA GLU A 102 20.13 -17.20 -16.27
C GLU A 102 20.64 -15.78 -16.05
N LEU A 103 21.19 -15.51 -14.86
CA LEU A 103 21.84 -14.26 -14.48
C LEU A 103 23.29 -14.58 -14.11
N LEU A 104 24.26 -14.13 -14.90
CA LEU A 104 25.66 -14.16 -14.49
C LEU A 104 25.90 -13.00 -13.52
N VAL A 105 26.23 -13.31 -12.26
CA VAL A 105 26.50 -12.32 -11.21
C VAL A 105 27.99 -12.32 -10.89
N CYS A 106 28.66 -11.22 -11.22
CA CYS A 106 30.04 -10.94 -10.83
C CYS A 106 30.04 -9.96 -9.65
N PHE A 107 30.83 -10.26 -8.63
CA PHE A 107 30.99 -9.44 -7.43
C PHE A 107 32.47 -9.23 -7.13
N SER A 108 32.86 -7.96 -7.01
CA SER A 108 34.22 -7.53 -6.65
C SER A 108 34.17 -6.83 -5.30
N ALA A 109 34.84 -7.40 -4.31
CA ALA A 109 34.99 -6.78 -3.00
C ALA A 109 36.30 -5.99 -2.92
N LEU A 110 36.23 -4.74 -2.46
CA LEU A 110 37.39 -3.99 -2.00
C LEU A 110 37.46 -4.12 -0.46
N VAL A 111 38.41 -4.92 -0.01
CA VAL A 111 38.76 -5.14 1.40
C VAL A 111 40.02 -4.35 1.75
N ARG A 112 40.28 -4.11 3.04
CA ARG A 112 41.50 -3.42 3.50
C ARG A 112 42.69 -4.37 3.47
N TRP A 113 43.36 -4.45 2.32
CA TRP A 113 44.68 -5.07 2.23
C TRP A 113 45.73 -4.16 2.89
N GLY A 114 46.46 -4.68 3.89
CA GLY A 114 47.73 -4.08 4.30
C GLY A 114 47.69 -2.74 5.05
N GLU A 115 46.72 -2.48 5.93
CA GLU A 115 46.96 -1.47 6.99
C GLU A 115 48.24 -1.84 7.75
N TYR A 116 49.15 -0.88 7.98
CA TYR A 116 50.49 -1.12 8.54
C TYR A 116 50.41 -1.74 9.95
N GLY A 117 50.47 -3.08 9.99
CA GLY A 117 50.20 -3.90 11.18
C GLY A 117 49.53 -5.25 10.84
N ALA A 118 48.78 -5.33 9.74
CA ALA A 118 48.00 -6.49 9.29
C ALA A 118 48.82 -7.72 8.83
N LEU A 119 50.15 -7.69 9.00
CA LEU A 119 51.07 -8.82 8.79
C LEU A 119 51.72 -9.31 10.09
N THR A 120 51.31 -8.76 11.24
CA THR A 120 51.64 -9.29 12.57
C THR A 120 50.62 -10.33 13.01
N LYS A 121 51.03 -11.28 13.86
CA LYS A 121 50.16 -12.38 14.34
C LYS A 121 48.94 -11.92 15.15
N ASP A 122 48.96 -10.70 15.64
CA ASP A 122 47.99 -10.15 16.60
C ASP A 122 46.98 -9.19 15.95
N SER A 123 47.04 -9.02 14.62
CA SER A 123 46.08 -8.21 13.87
C SER A 123 44.72 -8.92 13.71
N PRO A 124 43.58 -8.20 13.75
CA PRO A 124 42.27 -8.80 13.54
C PRO A 124 42.15 -9.33 12.10
N PRO A 125 41.47 -10.48 11.89
CA PRO A 125 41.37 -11.09 10.57
C PRO A 125 40.55 -10.19 9.62
N ILE A 126 41.09 -9.96 8.42
CA ILE A 126 40.39 -9.21 7.36
C ILE A 126 39.11 -9.97 6.99
N GLU A 127 37.95 -9.33 7.11
CA GLU A 127 36.69 -9.92 6.65
C GLU A 127 36.58 -9.87 5.11
N PRO A 128 36.19 -10.97 4.44
CA PRO A 128 35.90 -10.96 3.01
C PRO A 128 34.60 -10.21 2.74
N GLY A 129 34.52 -9.54 1.59
CA GLY A 129 33.25 -9.01 1.10
C GLY A 129 32.26 -10.15 0.84
N LEU A 130 30.98 -9.88 1.13
CA LEU A 130 29.87 -10.82 1.07
C LEU A 130 28.74 -10.26 0.20
N LEU A 131 28.36 -11.00 -0.83
CA LEU A 131 27.11 -10.79 -1.57
C LEU A 131 26.16 -11.97 -1.34
N THR A 132 24.96 -11.70 -0.84
CA THR A 132 23.85 -12.65 -0.77
C THR A 132 22.73 -12.19 -1.69
N ALA A 133 22.12 -13.09 -2.47
CA ALA A 133 20.84 -12.84 -3.13
C ALA A 133 19.78 -13.80 -2.58
N GLU A 134 18.65 -13.27 -2.13
CA GLU A 134 17.50 -14.02 -1.62
C GLU A 134 16.23 -13.67 -2.39
N THR A 135 15.24 -14.57 -2.43
CA THR A 135 13.89 -14.21 -2.91
C THR A 135 13.22 -13.24 -1.94
N PHE A 136 12.40 -12.32 -2.46
CA PHE A 136 11.75 -11.30 -1.65
C PHE A 136 10.23 -11.34 -1.79
N SER A 137 9.51 -11.37 -0.66
CA SER A 137 8.04 -11.34 -0.62
C SER A 137 7.57 -10.23 0.31
N TRP A 138 7.00 -9.16 -0.27
CA TRP A 138 6.50 -8.00 0.49
C TRP A 138 5.36 -8.35 1.46
N LYS A 139 4.74 -9.53 1.29
CA LYS A 139 3.63 -10.04 2.10
C LYS A 139 4.08 -10.66 3.43
N SER A 140 5.39 -10.78 3.66
CA SER A 140 5.99 -11.54 4.75
C SER A 140 7.18 -10.79 5.37
N LEU A 141 7.53 -11.16 6.61
CA LEU A 141 8.82 -10.79 7.24
C LEU A 141 9.80 -11.97 7.34
N LYS A 142 9.42 -13.15 6.84
CA LYS A 142 10.34 -14.30 6.77
C LYS A 142 11.39 -14.02 5.69
N PRO A 143 12.69 -14.22 5.96
CA PRO A 143 13.72 -14.25 4.93
C PRO A 143 13.36 -15.25 3.82
N GLY A 144 13.78 -14.95 2.60
CA GLY A 144 13.47 -15.79 1.44
C GLY A 144 14.34 -17.04 1.35
N SER A 145 14.16 -17.78 0.26
CA SER A 145 15.14 -18.77 -0.15
C SER A 145 16.40 -18.05 -0.63
N LEU A 146 17.54 -18.36 -0.01
CA LEU A 146 18.86 -17.90 -0.45
C LEU A 146 19.20 -18.54 -1.82
N VAL A 147 19.33 -17.70 -2.84
CA VAL A 147 19.60 -18.10 -4.24
C VAL A 147 21.09 -18.01 -4.58
N LEU A 148 21.80 -17.06 -3.97
CA LEU A 148 23.24 -16.84 -4.17
C LEU A 148 23.95 -16.49 -2.86
N LYS A 149 25.17 -17.00 -2.67
CA LYS A 149 26.11 -16.50 -1.66
C LYS A 149 27.54 -16.51 -2.21
N ILE A 150 28.15 -15.33 -2.33
CA ILE A 150 29.55 -15.14 -2.70
C ILE A 150 30.27 -14.53 -1.51
N HIS A 151 31.37 -15.15 -1.06
CA HIS A 151 32.40 -14.50 -0.24
C HIS A 151 33.65 -14.35 -1.10
N THR A 152 34.34 -13.21 -1.02
CA THR A 152 35.55 -12.92 -1.81
C THR A 152 36.39 -11.80 -1.20
N TYR A 153 37.70 -11.85 -1.40
CA TYR A 153 38.65 -10.75 -1.08
C TYR A 153 39.02 -9.92 -2.33
N ALA A 154 38.50 -10.31 -3.50
CA ALA A 154 38.71 -9.70 -4.81
C ALA A 154 37.46 -9.94 -5.68
N THR A 155 37.61 -10.25 -6.97
CA THR A 155 36.50 -10.57 -7.89
C THR A 155 36.13 -12.06 -7.88
N LYS A 156 34.84 -12.38 -7.80
CA LYS A 156 34.28 -13.73 -7.96
C LYS A 156 32.93 -13.69 -8.67
N ALA A 157 32.68 -14.66 -9.55
CA ALA A 157 31.43 -14.77 -10.33
C ALA A 157 30.68 -16.08 -10.07
N ALA A 158 29.37 -16.07 -10.30
CA ALA A 158 28.49 -17.24 -10.26
C ALA A 158 27.26 -17.03 -11.16
N VAL A 159 26.68 -18.11 -11.69
CA VAL A 159 25.41 -18.05 -12.44
C VAL A 159 24.24 -18.40 -11.52
N VAL A 160 23.28 -17.48 -11.41
CA VAL A 160 21.97 -17.71 -10.79
C VAL A 160 21.00 -18.23 -11.86
N ARG A 161 20.27 -19.29 -11.52
CA ARG A 161 19.23 -19.90 -12.39
C ARG A 161 17.87 -19.78 -11.72
N LEU A 162 16.88 -19.25 -12.43
CA LEU A 162 15.49 -19.14 -11.97
C LEU A 162 14.54 -19.83 -12.95
N PRO A 163 13.43 -20.43 -12.48
CA PRO A 163 12.42 -21.02 -13.34
C PRO A 163 11.64 -19.94 -14.11
N VAL A 164 10.82 -20.37 -15.09
CA VAL A 164 9.90 -19.48 -15.81
C VAL A 164 8.97 -18.72 -14.84
N GLY A 165 8.61 -17.49 -15.19
CA GLY A 165 7.78 -16.59 -14.39
C GLY A 165 8.47 -15.30 -13.96
N ARG A 166 7.82 -14.63 -13.01
CA ARG A 166 8.23 -13.35 -12.44
C ARG A 166 8.90 -13.56 -11.08
N HIS A 167 10.05 -12.92 -10.89
CA HIS A 167 10.85 -13.02 -9.67
C HIS A 167 11.20 -11.65 -9.11
N MET A 168 11.24 -11.57 -7.78
CA MET A 168 11.80 -10.46 -7.03
C MET A 168 12.96 -10.97 -6.19
N LEU A 169 14.18 -10.53 -6.49
CA LEU A 169 15.37 -10.83 -5.71
C LEU A 169 15.83 -9.60 -4.93
N LEU A 170 16.35 -9.84 -3.72
CA LEU A 170 17.05 -8.87 -2.90
C LEU A 170 18.52 -9.28 -2.81
N PHE A 171 19.40 -8.47 -3.42
CA PHE A 171 20.84 -8.58 -3.32
C PHE A 171 21.33 -7.70 -2.17
N ASN A 172 21.89 -8.29 -1.13
CA ASN A 172 22.52 -7.59 -0.02
C ASN A 172 24.05 -7.74 -0.12
N ALA A 173 24.74 -6.63 -0.34
CA ALA A 173 26.18 -6.54 -0.50
C ALA A 173 26.84 -5.94 0.76
N TYR A 174 28.00 -6.48 1.12
CA TYR A 174 28.84 -6.02 2.21
C TYR A 174 30.31 -6.05 1.77
N SER A 175 31.07 -4.99 2.05
CA SER A 175 32.53 -4.98 1.92
C SER A 175 33.12 -3.84 2.77
N PRO A 176 34.31 -4.00 3.41
CA PRO A 176 34.85 -3.02 4.37
C PRO A 176 35.30 -1.65 3.82
N VAL A 177 35.34 -1.48 2.49
CA VAL A 177 35.75 -0.23 1.81
C VAL A 177 34.82 0.10 0.64
N GLY A 178 34.42 -0.91 -0.12
CA GLY A 178 33.49 -0.75 -1.25
C GLY A 178 33.36 -2.04 -2.07
N HIS A 179 32.45 -2.04 -3.04
CA HIS A 179 32.25 -3.18 -3.94
C HIS A 179 31.84 -2.73 -5.34
N SER A 180 32.02 -3.64 -6.30
CA SER A 180 31.36 -3.59 -7.61
C SER A 180 30.50 -4.82 -7.81
N ILE A 181 29.31 -4.64 -8.38
CA ILE A 181 28.42 -5.70 -8.84
C ILE A 181 28.20 -5.50 -10.33
N HIS A 182 28.41 -6.56 -11.11
CA HIS A 182 28.10 -6.62 -12.53
C HIS A 182 27.20 -7.85 -12.77
N ILE A 183 25.97 -7.63 -13.25
CA ILE A 183 25.02 -8.68 -13.59
C ILE A 183 24.78 -8.68 -15.10
N CYS A 184 24.81 -9.85 -15.73
CA CYS A 184 24.55 -10.03 -17.16
C CYS A 184 23.42 -11.06 -17.39
N SER A 185 22.60 -10.87 -18.43
CA SER A 185 21.56 -11.83 -18.82
C SER A 185 21.24 -11.79 -20.32
N MET A 186 20.50 -12.80 -20.79
CA MET A 186 19.82 -12.83 -22.09
C MET A 186 18.31 -12.50 -21.97
N VAL A 187 17.83 -12.16 -20.77
CA VAL A 187 16.43 -11.84 -20.45
C VAL A 187 16.36 -10.42 -19.89
N SER A 188 15.26 -9.70 -20.14
CA SER A 188 15.05 -8.35 -19.58
C SER A 188 14.92 -8.38 -18.06
N PHE A 189 15.79 -7.63 -17.37
CA PHE A 189 15.75 -7.45 -15.92
C PHE A 189 15.96 -5.97 -15.56
N VAL A 190 15.42 -5.56 -14.42
CA VAL A 190 15.58 -4.21 -13.86
C VAL A 190 16.11 -4.34 -12.45
N ILE A 191 17.27 -3.72 -12.18
CA ILE A 191 17.93 -3.73 -10.87
C ILE A 191 18.27 -2.33 -10.40
N GLY A 192 18.16 -2.09 -9.09
CA GLY A 192 18.53 -0.83 -8.46
C GLY A 192 17.83 -0.67 -7.11
N ASP A 193 17.56 0.57 -6.76
CA ASP A 193 16.84 0.90 -5.53
C ASP A 193 15.36 0.50 -5.64
N GLU A 194 14.73 0.20 -4.51
CA GLU A 194 13.32 -0.22 -4.42
C GLU A 194 12.34 0.67 -5.23
N HIS A 195 12.59 1.97 -5.27
CA HIS A 195 11.77 2.93 -6.00
C HIS A 195 11.81 2.77 -7.53
N VAL A 196 12.93 2.30 -8.09
CA VAL A 196 13.09 2.00 -9.52
C VAL A 196 12.46 0.65 -9.86
N VAL A 197 12.52 -0.30 -8.92
CA VAL A 197 12.19 -1.71 -9.18
C VAL A 197 10.72 -2.05 -8.93
N LEU A 198 10.08 -1.50 -7.87
CA LEU A 198 8.67 -1.80 -7.55
C LEU A 198 7.64 -1.54 -8.70
N PRO A 199 7.74 -0.47 -9.52
CA PRO A 199 6.77 -0.22 -10.60
C PRO A 199 6.63 -1.36 -11.62
N ASN A 200 7.70 -2.12 -11.86
CA ASN A 200 7.70 -3.24 -12.82
C ASN A 200 6.81 -4.42 -12.38
N PHE A 201 6.39 -4.46 -11.11
CA PHE A 201 5.45 -5.44 -10.58
C PHE A 201 3.97 -5.00 -10.68
N GLU A 202 3.69 -3.76 -11.10
CA GLU A 202 2.32 -3.24 -11.27
C GLU A 202 1.58 -3.74 -12.54
N PRO A 203 2.25 -3.99 -13.69
CA PRO A 203 1.69 -4.82 -14.76
C PRO A 203 1.39 -6.26 -14.32
N GLU A 204 0.65 -7.02 -15.14
CA GLU A 204 0.50 -8.47 -14.97
C GLU A 204 1.76 -9.21 -15.43
N SER A 205 1.96 -10.48 -15.02
CA SER A 205 3.15 -11.25 -15.44
C SER A 205 3.09 -11.66 -16.91
N CYS A 206 4.25 -11.97 -17.49
CA CYS A 206 4.31 -12.52 -18.85
C CYS A 206 3.47 -13.80 -18.95
N ARG A 207 3.61 -14.72 -17.97
CA ARG A 207 2.81 -15.97 -17.92
C ARG A 207 1.31 -15.70 -17.77
N PHE A 208 0.93 -14.75 -16.92
CA PHE A 208 -0.49 -14.38 -16.72
C PHE A 208 -1.09 -13.80 -18.01
N THR A 209 -0.34 -12.93 -18.68
CA THR A 209 -0.73 -12.29 -19.94
C THR A 209 -0.88 -13.32 -21.05
N GLU A 210 0.13 -14.19 -21.26
CA GLU A 210 0.10 -15.28 -22.25
C GLU A 210 -1.09 -16.24 -22.00
N GLN A 211 -1.24 -16.72 -20.76
CA GLN A 211 -2.35 -17.61 -20.37
C GLN A 211 -3.72 -16.96 -20.56
N SER A 212 -3.84 -15.65 -20.30
CA SER A 212 -5.08 -14.91 -20.52
C SER A 212 -5.40 -14.76 -22.01
N LEU A 213 -4.39 -14.51 -22.84
CA LEU A 213 -4.51 -14.41 -24.29
C LEU A 213 -4.86 -15.74 -24.93
N LEU A 214 -4.28 -16.84 -24.44
CA LEU A 214 -4.57 -18.20 -24.88
C LEU A 214 -6.05 -18.55 -24.63
N ILE A 215 -6.60 -18.19 -23.47
CA ILE A 215 -8.05 -18.32 -23.18
C ILE A 215 -8.88 -17.44 -24.11
N MET A 216 -8.53 -16.16 -24.27
CA MET A 216 -9.33 -15.24 -25.10
C MET A 216 -9.33 -15.62 -26.58
N LYS A 217 -8.18 -16.07 -27.12
CA LYS A 217 -8.08 -16.60 -28.49
C LYS A 217 -8.91 -17.86 -28.68
N ALA A 218 -8.98 -18.74 -27.68
CA ALA A 218 -9.85 -19.92 -27.73
C ALA A 218 -11.35 -19.56 -27.70
N ILE A 219 -11.75 -18.50 -26.97
CA ILE A 219 -13.12 -17.96 -27.03
C ILE A 219 -13.42 -17.43 -28.45
N GLY A 220 -12.49 -16.68 -29.05
CA GLY A 220 -12.57 -16.23 -30.44
C GLY A 220 -12.73 -17.39 -31.42
N ASN A 221 -11.94 -18.47 -31.25
CA ASN A 221 -12.02 -19.69 -32.05
C ASN A 221 -13.41 -20.36 -31.99
N VAL A 222 -14.03 -20.40 -30.80
CA VAL A 222 -15.41 -20.91 -30.63
C VAL A 222 -16.44 -20.02 -31.31
N ILE A 223 -16.29 -18.69 -31.25
CA ILE A 223 -17.21 -17.73 -31.89
C ILE A 223 -17.06 -17.74 -33.43
N ALA A 224 -15.83 -17.83 -33.94
CA ALA A 224 -15.53 -17.99 -35.36
C ALA A 224 -16.16 -19.26 -35.95
N ASN A 225 -16.01 -20.39 -35.26
CA ASN A 225 -16.49 -21.69 -35.74
C ASN A 225 -17.92 -22.04 -35.32
N PHE A 226 -18.70 -21.11 -34.75
CA PHE A 226 -20.04 -21.42 -34.21
C PHE A 226 -21.07 -21.86 -35.27
N LYS A 227 -20.82 -21.58 -36.55
CA LYS A 227 -21.63 -22.07 -37.69
C LYS A 227 -21.14 -23.42 -38.25
N ASP A 228 -20.00 -23.95 -37.82
CA ASP A 228 -19.41 -25.20 -38.31
C ASP A 228 -19.48 -26.29 -37.23
N LYS A 229 -20.39 -27.27 -37.40
CA LYS A 229 -20.60 -28.36 -36.43
C LYS A 229 -19.35 -29.21 -36.18
N CYS A 230 -18.49 -29.38 -37.18
CA CYS A 230 -17.28 -30.20 -37.05
C CYS A 230 -16.24 -29.43 -36.24
N LYS A 231 -15.93 -28.20 -36.64
CA LYS A 231 -14.92 -27.35 -35.98
C LYS A 231 -15.35 -26.86 -34.60
N LEU A 232 -16.64 -26.57 -34.36
CA LEU A 232 -17.16 -26.18 -33.05
C LEU A 232 -16.86 -27.24 -31.97
N SER A 233 -16.89 -28.53 -32.34
CA SER A 233 -16.57 -29.63 -31.40
C SER A 233 -15.10 -29.69 -31.01
N ALA A 234 -14.18 -29.23 -31.87
CA ALA A 234 -12.77 -29.06 -31.57
C ALA A 234 -12.53 -27.77 -30.77
N ALA A 235 -13.02 -26.63 -31.26
CA ALA A 235 -12.85 -25.32 -30.63
C ALA A 235 -13.36 -25.29 -29.17
N LEU A 236 -14.44 -26.02 -28.85
CA LEU A 236 -14.92 -26.17 -27.47
C LEU A 236 -13.98 -26.99 -26.57
N LYS A 237 -13.29 -28.00 -27.12
CA LYS A 237 -12.24 -28.75 -26.41
C LYS A 237 -10.99 -27.89 -26.22
N ASP A 238 -10.61 -27.15 -27.26
CA ASP A 238 -9.48 -26.21 -27.22
C ASP A 238 -9.72 -25.17 -26.12
N LEU A 239 -10.93 -24.58 -26.07
CA LEU A 239 -11.35 -23.66 -25.02
C LEU A 239 -11.33 -24.32 -23.63
N GLN A 240 -11.82 -25.56 -23.51
CA GLN A 240 -11.75 -26.29 -22.25
C GLN A 240 -10.30 -26.47 -21.79
N THR A 241 -9.38 -26.94 -22.64
CA THR A 241 -7.96 -27.09 -22.28
C THR A 241 -7.29 -25.74 -22.00
N ALA A 242 -7.72 -24.67 -22.68
CA ALA A 242 -7.18 -23.33 -22.52
C ALA A 242 -7.46 -22.72 -21.14
N HIS A 243 -8.70 -22.86 -20.64
CA HIS A 243 -9.07 -22.32 -19.32
C HIS A 243 -8.97 -23.35 -18.18
N TYR A 244 -8.94 -24.65 -18.47
CA TYR A 244 -8.82 -25.73 -17.49
C TYR A 244 -7.59 -26.61 -17.80
N PRO A 245 -6.36 -26.08 -17.65
CA PRO A 245 -5.13 -26.74 -18.09
C PRO A 245 -4.73 -27.95 -17.25
N VAL A 246 -5.20 -28.04 -16.00
CA VAL A 246 -4.90 -29.14 -15.06
C VAL A 246 -6.21 -29.80 -14.64
N PRO A 247 -6.47 -31.06 -15.00
CA PRO A 247 -7.64 -31.79 -14.55
C PRO A 247 -7.63 -32.02 -13.03
N LEU A 248 -8.57 -31.38 -12.33
CA LEU A 248 -8.78 -31.55 -10.90
C LEU A 248 -9.51 -32.88 -10.63
N HIS A 249 -9.12 -33.58 -9.56
CA HIS A 249 -9.76 -34.83 -9.12
C HIS A 249 -11.07 -34.61 -8.35
N ASP A 250 -11.34 -33.38 -7.90
CA ASP A 250 -12.55 -33.00 -7.17
C ASP A 250 -13.62 -32.45 -8.12
N LYS A 251 -14.76 -33.14 -8.18
CA LYS A 251 -15.92 -32.79 -9.02
C LYS A 251 -16.59 -31.48 -8.60
N GLU A 252 -16.62 -31.15 -7.31
CA GLU A 252 -17.21 -29.90 -6.84
C GLU A 252 -16.31 -28.73 -7.25
N LEU A 253 -15.01 -28.83 -7.00
CA LEU A 253 -14.04 -27.81 -7.41
C LEU A 253 -13.98 -27.65 -8.94
N THR A 254 -14.14 -28.72 -9.72
CA THR A 254 -14.35 -28.66 -11.17
C THR A 254 -15.60 -27.83 -11.51
N ALA A 255 -16.76 -28.14 -10.92
CA ALA A 255 -18.00 -27.40 -11.19
C ALA A 255 -17.88 -25.92 -10.80
N GLN A 256 -17.26 -25.61 -9.65
CA GLN A 256 -16.94 -24.24 -9.22
C GLN A 256 -16.03 -23.53 -10.22
N HIS A 257 -15.01 -24.20 -10.78
CA HIS A 257 -14.11 -23.63 -11.78
C HIS A 257 -14.86 -23.18 -13.04
N PHE A 258 -15.64 -24.09 -13.68
CA PHE A 258 -16.40 -23.76 -14.89
C PHE A 258 -17.40 -22.62 -14.61
N ARG A 259 -18.10 -22.67 -13.46
CA ARG A 259 -19.03 -21.62 -13.04
C ARG A 259 -18.34 -20.25 -12.88
N VAL A 260 -17.15 -20.21 -12.29
CA VAL A 260 -16.33 -18.99 -12.18
C VAL A 260 -15.91 -18.48 -13.57
N PHE A 261 -15.40 -19.35 -14.44
CA PHE A 261 -15.03 -18.98 -15.82
C PHE A 261 -16.23 -18.38 -16.58
N HIS A 262 -17.38 -19.08 -16.60
CA HIS A 262 -18.56 -18.60 -17.31
C HIS A 262 -19.09 -17.28 -16.73
N LEU A 263 -19.12 -17.11 -15.40
CA LEU A 263 -19.59 -15.89 -14.74
C LEU A 263 -18.65 -14.71 -14.99
N SER A 264 -17.34 -14.94 -14.99
CA SER A 264 -16.33 -13.92 -15.35
C SER A 264 -16.47 -13.51 -16.82
N LEU A 265 -16.69 -14.46 -17.74
CA LEU A 265 -16.90 -14.18 -19.16
C LEU A 265 -18.20 -13.42 -19.42
N TRP A 266 -19.31 -13.78 -18.75
CA TRP A 266 -20.57 -13.01 -18.82
C TRP A 266 -20.37 -11.57 -18.33
N ARG A 267 -19.74 -11.39 -17.16
CA ARG A 267 -19.45 -10.06 -16.59
C ARG A 267 -18.59 -9.22 -17.54
N LEU A 268 -17.61 -9.82 -18.22
CA LEU A 268 -16.81 -9.15 -19.25
C LEU A 268 -17.65 -8.78 -20.48
N MET A 269 -18.31 -9.74 -21.12
CA MET A 269 -19.08 -9.48 -22.36
C MET A 269 -20.24 -8.49 -22.14
N LYS A 270 -20.80 -8.42 -20.92
CA LYS A 270 -21.77 -7.40 -20.48
C LYS A 270 -21.12 -6.03 -20.30
N LYS A 271 -19.91 -5.94 -19.71
CA LYS A 271 -19.15 -4.68 -19.53
C LYS A 271 -18.74 -4.04 -20.86
N VAL A 272 -18.44 -4.84 -21.88
CA VAL A 272 -18.00 -4.37 -23.21
C VAL A 272 -19.16 -3.75 -24.02
N GLN A 273 -20.42 -4.00 -23.64
CA GLN A 273 -21.59 -3.42 -24.30
C GLN A 273 -21.93 -2.04 -23.70
N ILE A 274 -21.24 -1.02 -24.24
CA ILE A 274 -21.45 0.40 -23.89
C ILE A 274 -22.83 0.91 -24.38
N THR A 275 -23.35 0.31 -25.45
CA THR A 275 -24.70 0.58 -25.99
C THR A 275 -25.71 -0.50 -25.57
N LYS A 276 -27.00 -0.25 -25.83
CA LYS A 276 -28.09 -1.18 -25.47
C LYS A 276 -27.79 -2.61 -25.97
N PRO A 277 -27.80 -3.63 -25.10
CA PRO A 277 -27.37 -4.98 -25.45
C PRO A 277 -28.21 -5.56 -26.60
N PRO A 278 -27.64 -6.36 -27.52
CA PRO A 278 -28.40 -7.04 -28.56
C PRO A 278 -29.55 -7.85 -27.95
N PRO A 279 -30.76 -7.84 -28.53
CA PRO A 279 -31.95 -8.41 -27.88
C PRO A 279 -31.83 -9.90 -27.54
N ASN A 280 -31.03 -10.65 -28.32
CA ASN A 280 -30.77 -12.07 -28.10
C ASN A 280 -29.48 -12.37 -27.31
N PHE A 281 -28.75 -11.36 -26.81
CA PHE A 281 -27.40 -11.54 -26.24
C PHE A 281 -27.34 -12.56 -25.09
N LYS A 282 -28.27 -12.51 -24.12
CA LYS A 282 -28.33 -13.47 -23.00
C LYS A 282 -28.66 -14.90 -23.45
N PHE A 283 -29.38 -15.07 -24.57
CA PHE A 283 -29.62 -16.37 -25.19
C PHE A 283 -28.39 -16.86 -25.97
N ALA A 284 -27.75 -15.97 -26.74
CA ALA A 284 -26.54 -16.28 -27.50
C ALA A 284 -25.38 -16.74 -26.61
N PHE A 285 -25.16 -16.07 -25.47
CA PHE A 285 -24.18 -16.51 -24.48
C PHE A 285 -24.52 -17.91 -23.91
N ARG A 286 -25.78 -18.15 -23.53
CA ARG A 286 -26.22 -19.48 -23.04
C ARG A 286 -26.10 -20.58 -24.11
N ALA A 287 -26.27 -20.26 -25.39
CA ALA A 287 -26.05 -21.21 -26.49
C ALA A 287 -24.55 -21.49 -26.72
N MET A 288 -23.70 -20.47 -26.56
CA MET A 288 -22.24 -20.62 -26.60
C MET A 288 -21.75 -21.54 -25.47
N VAL A 289 -22.27 -21.39 -24.25
CA VAL A 289 -21.75 -22.09 -23.06
C VAL A 289 -22.48 -23.41 -22.73
N LEU A 290 -23.80 -23.49 -22.95
CA LEU A 290 -24.74 -24.53 -22.45
C LEU A 290 -24.89 -24.63 -20.92
N ASP A 291 -24.42 -23.65 -20.15
CA ASP A 291 -24.73 -23.50 -18.73
C ASP A 291 -26.09 -22.80 -18.55
N LEU A 292 -27.07 -23.52 -17.96
CA LEU A 292 -28.41 -22.98 -17.71
C LEU A 292 -28.55 -22.29 -16.35
N GLU A 293 -27.80 -22.73 -15.34
CA GLU A 293 -28.00 -22.35 -13.93
C GLU A 293 -27.38 -20.98 -13.61
N LEU A 294 -26.28 -20.65 -14.28
CA LEU A 294 -25.45 -19.45 -14.08
C LEU A 294 -26.20 -18.11 -14.03
N LEU A 295 -27.33 -18.01 -14.72
CA LEU A 295 -27.89 -16.73 -15.21
C LEU A 295 -29.33 -16.43 -14.78
N ASN A 296 -29.75 -17.01 -13.66
CA ASN A 296 -30.96 -16.59 -12.96
C ASN A 296 -30.77 -15.17 -12.38
N SER A 297 -31.83 -14.34 -12.44
CA SER A 297 -31.73 -12.88 -12.29
C SER A 297 -31.21 -12.37 -10.95
N SER A 298 -31.23 -13.20 -9.89
CA SER A 298 -30.70 -12.85 -8.57
C SER A 298 -29.16 -12.89 -8.46
N LEU A 299 -28.44 -13.55 -9.38
CA LEU A 299 -26.97 -13.75 -9.30
C LEU A 299 -26.16 -12.88 -10.28
N GLU A 300 -26.77 -11.80 -10.75
CA GLU A 300 -26.06 -10.75 -11.53
C GLU A 300 -25.42 -9.65 -10.67
N GLU A 301 -25.85 -9.41 -9.41
CA GLU A 301 -25.36 -8.28 -8.59
C GLU A 301 -24.38 -8.64 -7.46
N VAL A 302 -24.62 -9.71 -6.69
CA VAL A 302 -23.75 -10.07 -5.54
C VAL A 302 -22.30 -10.38 -5.99
N SER A 303 -21.30 -10.13 -5.13
CA SER A 303 -19.88 -10.16 -5.52
C SER A 303 -19.33 -11.57 -5.74
N LEU A 304 -18.24 -11.71 -6.51
CA LEU A 304 -17.66 -13.02 -6.84
C LEU A 304 -17.16 -13.81 -5.62
N VAL A 305 -16.81 -13.12 -4.53
CA VAL A 305 -16.40 -13.76 -3.26
C VAL A 305 -17.63 -14.25 -2.51
N GLU A 306 -18.67 -13.42 -2.40
CA GLU A 306 -19.95 -13.79 -1.77
C GLU A 306 -20.67 -14.91 -2.55
N TRP A 307 -20.48 -15.04 -3.88
CA TRP A 307 -21.00 -16.16 -4.70
C TRP A 307 -20.34 -17.53 -4.43
N LEU A 308 -19.34 -17.63 -3.56
CA LEU A 308 -18.83 -18.92 -3.07
C LEU A 308 -19.46 -19.36 -1.74
N ASP A 309 -19.74 -18.42 -0.82
CA ASP A 309 -20.36 -18.74 0.48
C ASP A 309 -21.89 -18.95 0.38
N VAL A 310 -22.53 -18.49 -0.71
CA VAL A 310 -23.98 -18.69 -0.93
C VAL A 310 -24.31 -20.14 -1.30
N LYS A 311 -24.53 -20.96 -0.26
CA LYS A 311 -25.34 -22.17 -0.34
C LYS A 311 -26.80 -21.80 -0.64
N TYR A 312 -27.16 -21.80 -1.93
CA TYR A 312 -28.54 -21.80 -2.45
C TYR A 312 -29.51 -20.79 -1.77
N TYR A 313 -29.28 -19.49 -1.97
CA TYR A 313 -30.35 -18.50 -1.77
C TYR A 313 -31.44 -18.66 -2.83
N MET A 314 -32.41 -19.53 -2.54
CA MET A 314 -33.75 -19.39 -3.12
C MET A 314 -34.37 -18.09 -2.59
N PRO A 315 -35.05 -17.29 -3.44
CA PRO A 315 -35.82 -16.17 -2.96
C PRO A 315 -36.98 -16.67 -2.10
N THR A 316 -36.88 -16.49 -0.78
CA THR A 316 -38.01 -16.64 0.14
C THR A 316 -38.95 -15.47 -0.07
N SER A 317 -40.03 -15.70 -0.83
CA SER A 317 -41.24 -14.88 -0.71
C SER A 317 -41.98 -15.29 0.55
N ASP A 318 -42.48 -14.33 1.33
CA ASP A 318 -43.26 -14.56 2.56
C ASP A 318 -44.70 -15.03 2.26
N LYS A 319 -44.83 -15.99 1.35
CA LYS A 319 -46.07 -16.68 0.98
C LYS A 319 -45.84 -18.18 1.09
N GLU A 320 -46.56 -18.80 2.01
CA GLU A 320 -46.73 -20.25 2.02
C GLU A 320 -47.62 -20.64 0.84
N TYR A 321 -47.00 -21.19 -0.21
CA TYR A 321 -47.71 -21.78 -1.35
C TYR A 321 -48.20 -23.18 -0.99
N SER A 322 -49.35 -23.58 -1.53
CA SER A 322 -49.85 -24.94 -1.32
C SER A 322 -48.92 -25.99 -1.97
N PRO A 323 -48.88 -27.23 -1.47
CA PRO A 323 -48.11 -28.31 -2.11
C PRO A 323 -48.51 -28.54 -3.57
N GLU A 324 -49.77 -28.28 -3.92
CA GLU A 324 -50.32 -28.40 -5.26
C GLU A 324 -49.89 -27.24 -6.15
N GLU A 325 -49.85 -26.00 -5.64
CA GLU A 325 -49.30 -24.84 -6.33
C GLU A 325 -47.81 -25.03 -6.63
N VAL A 326 -47.04 -25.54 -5.66
CA VAL A 326 -45.62 -25.86 -5.84
C VAL A 326 -45.42 -26.96 -6.88
N ALA A 327 -46.22 -28.04 -6.83
CA ALA A 327 -46.16 -29.11 -7.82
C ALA A 327 -46.55 -28.64 -9.24
N ALA A 328 -47.59 -27.80 -9.36
CA ALA A 328 -47.99 -27.19 -10.62
C ALA A 328 -46.91 -26.25 -11.15
N ALA A 329 -46.34 -25.39 -10.31
CA ALA A 329 -45.24 -24.50 -10.66
C ALA A 329 -44.00 -25.28 -11.14
N ILE A 330 -43.62 -26.37 -10.46
CA ILE A 330 -42.53 -27.26 -10.88
C ILE A 330 -42.82 -27.87 -12.27
N LYS A 331 -44.04 -28.39 -12.49
CA LYS A 331 -44.45 -28.99 -13.77
C LYS A 331 -44.44 -27.98 -14.92
N ILE A 332 -44.92 -26.76 -14.68
CA ILE A 332 -44.87 -25.64 -15.63
C ILE A 332 -43.41 -25.25 -15.90
N GLN A 333 -42.61 -25.00 -14.86
CA GLN A 333 -41.19 -24.65 -15.01
C GLN A 333 -40.40 -25.72 -15.77
N ALA A 334 -40.67 -27.02 -15.54
CA ALA A 334 -40.03 -28.12 -16.26
C ALA A 334 -40.36 -28.09 -17.76
N MET A 335 -41.61 -27.83 -18.14
CA MET A 335 -42.03 -27.65 -19.55
C MET A 335 -41.30 -26.48 -20.22
N TRP A 336 -41.27 -25.31 -19.58
CA TRP A 336 -40.56 -24.14 -20.11
C TRP A 336 -39.04 -24.34 -20.18
N ARG A 337 -38.41 -24.91 -19.14
CA ARG A 337 -36.98 -25.27 -19.13
C ARG A 337 -36.66 -26.25 -20.24
N GLY A 338 -37.44 -27.32 -20.43
CA GLY A 338 -37.24 -28.31 -21.49
C GLY A 338 -37.33 -27.70 -22.89
N THR A 339 -38.28 -26.79 -23.13
CA THR A 339 -38.38 -26.06 -24.40
C THR A 339 -37.21 -25.10 -24.61
N TYR A 340 -36.75 -24.43 -23.55
CA TYR A 340 -35.58 -23.56 -23.59
C TYR A 340 -34.28 -24.33 -23.89
N VAL A 341 -34.05 -25.49 -23.27
CA VAL A 341 -32.94 -26.41 -23.60
C VAL A 341 -32.99 -26.81 -25.08
N ARG A 342 -34.16 -27.20 -25.59
CA ARG A 342 -34.32 -27.57 -27.02
C ARG A 342 -33.96 -26.42 -27.97
N LEU A 343 -34.28 -25.17 -27.62
CA LEU A 343 -33.87 -23.99 -28.41
C LEU A 343 -32.36 -23.73 -28.35
N LEU A 344 -31.73 -23.87 -27.17
CA LEU A 344 -30.28 -23.74 -27.02
C LEU A 344 -29.52 -24.84 -27.79
N MET A 345 -30.03 -26.07 -27.79
CA MET A 345 -29.47 -27.17 -28.56
C MET A 345 -29.62 -26.94 -30.07
N LYS A 346 -30.79 -26.47 -30.54
CA LYS A 346 -30.97 -26.03 -31.94
C LYS A 346 -29.97 -24.95 -32.33
N ALA A 347 -29.71 -23.97 -31.46
CA ALA A 347 -28.76 -22.91 -31.73
C ALA A 347 -27.29 -23.39 -31.94
N ARG A 348 -26.94 -24.62 -31.55
CA ARG A 348 -25.65 -25.27 -31.88
C ARG A 348 -25.69 -26.17 -33.12
N ILE A 349 -26.83 -26.29 -33.80
CA ILE A 349 -26.97 -26.98 -35.09
C ILE A 349 -26.85 -25.94 -36.20
N PRO A 350 -25.90 -26.08 -37.15
CA PRO A 350 -25.77 -25.18 -38.30
C PRO A 350 -27.06 -24.96 -39.08
N ASP A 351 -27.12 -23.84 -39.79
CA ASP A 351 -28.18 -23.47 -40.74
C ASP A 351 -29.59 -23.34 -40.14
N THR A 352 -29.75 -23.55 -38.82
CA THR A 352 -30.95 -23.18 -38.08
C THR A 352 -31.07 -21.66 -37.92
N LYS A 353 -32.30 -21.14 -37.87
CA LYS A 353 -32.55 -19.70 -37.64
C LYS A 353 -31.97 -19.25 -36.30
N GLU A 354 -32.04 -20.13 -35.30
CA GLU A 354 -31.46 -19.96 -33.98
C GLU A 354 -29.92 -19.87 -34.03
N ASN A 355 -29.24 -20.75 -34.77
CA ASN A 355 -27.77 -20.73 -34.91
C ASN A 355 -27.28 -19.47 -35.63
N ILE A 356 -27.91 -19.09 -36.75
CA ILE A 356 -27.56 -17.86 -37.48
C ILE A 356 -27.71 -16.64 -36.56
N SER A 357 -28.85 -16.50 -35.88
CA SER A 357 -29.09 -15.38 -34.95
C SER A 357 -28.09 -15.33 -33.78
N VAL A 358 -27.72 -16.49 -33.22
CA VAL A 358 -26.72 -16.57 -32.15
C VAL A 358 -25.33 -16.23 -32.67
N ALA A 359 -24.88 -16.83 -33.76
CA ALA A 359 -23.56 -16.59 -34.33
C ALA A 359 -23.37 -15.11 -34.70
N ASP A 360 -24.35 -14.50 -35.38
CA ASP A 360 -24.30 -13.09 -35.76
C ASP A 360 -24.34 -12.15 -34.53
N THR A 361 -24.92 -12.61 -33.41
CA THR A 361 -24.90 -11.88 -32.13
C THR A 361 -23.53 -12.02 -31.43
N LEU A 362 -22.94 -13.22 -31.42
CA LEU A 362 -21.62 -13.47 -30.83
C LEU A 362 -20.52 -12.73 -31.60
N GLN A 363 -20.56 -12.75 -32.93
CA GLN A 363 -19.61 -12.04 -33.80
C GLN A 363 -19.64 -10.52 -33.57
N LYS A 364 -20.83 -9.92 -33.37
CA LYS A 364 -20.95 -8.49 -33.02
C LYS A 364 -20.35 -8.13 -31.66
N VAL A 365 -20.26 -9.08 -30.72
CA VAL A 365 -19.57 -8.87 -29.44
C VAL A 365 -18.08 -9.16 -29.58
N TRP A 366 -17.70 -10.17 -30.36
CA TRP A 366 -16.29 -10.48 -30.65
C TRP A 366 -15.56 -9.32 -31.32
N ALA A 367 -16.17 -8.67 -32.32
CA ALA A 367 -15.57 -7.51 -32.99
C ALA A 367 -15.19 -6.37 -32.03
N ILE A 368 -15.91 -6.19 -30.91
CA ILE A 368 -15.59 -5.18 -29.89
C ILE A 368 -14.49 -5.69 -28.93
N LEU A 369 -14.50 -6.99 -28.61
CA LEU A 369 -13.45 -7.63 -27.80
C LEU A 369 -12.09 -7.64 -28.53
N GLU A 370 -12.09 -7.93 -29.82
CA GLU A 370 -10.90 -8.07 -30.66
C GLU A 370 -10.10 -6.76 -30.76
N MET A 371 -10.78 -5.61 -30.83
CA MET A 371 -10.16 -4.28 -30.83
C MET A 371 -9.26 -3.99 -29.62
N ASN A 372 -9.49 -4.64 -28.48
CA ASN A 372 -8.69 -4.47 -27.25
C ASN A 372 -8.38 -5.83 -26.60
N LEU A 373 -8.02 -6.82 -27.45
CA LEU A 373 -7.91 -8.23 -27.08
C LEU A 373 -7.11 -8.48 -25.80
N GLU A 374 -5.93 -7.87 -25.67
CA GLU A 374 -5.02 -8.04 -24.52
C GLU A 374 -5.64 -7.52 -23.21
N GLN A 375 -6.24 -6.33 -23.24
CA GLN A 375 -6.85 -5.72 -22.05
C GLN A 375 -8.05 -6.55 -21.56
N TYR A 376 -8.87 -7.06 -22.48
CA TYR A 376 -10.02 -7.90 -22.14
C TYR A 376 -9.61 -9.32 -21.75
N ALA A 377 -8.55 -9.88 -22.35
CA ALA A 377 -7.95 -11.14 -21.93
C ALA A 377 -7.48 -11.08 -20.48
N VAL A 378 -6.63 -10.10 -20.15
CA VAL A 378 -6.18 -9.82 -18.78
C VAL A 378 -7.36 -9.60 -17.85
N SER A 379 -8.34 -8.79 -18.25
CA SER A 379 -9.55 -8.54 -17.44
C SER A 379 -10.39 -9.79 -17.20
N LEU A 380 -10.39 -10.79 -18.10
CA LEU A 380 -11.09 -12.05 -17.91
C LEU A 380 -10.44 -12.89 -16.81
N LEU A 381 -9.14 -13.15 -16.95
CA LEU A 381 -8.40 -13.98 -16.00
C LEU A 381 -8.32 -13.31 -14.62
N ARG A 382 -8.18 -11.98 -14.59
CA ARG A 382 -8.18 -11.19 -13.34
C ARG A 382 -9.57 -11.14 -12.67
N LEU A 383 -10.67 -11.25 -13.43
CA LEU A 383 -12.00 -11.48 -12.86
C LEU A 383 -12.11 -12.88 -12.23
N MET A 384 -11.57 -13.92 -12.87
CA MET A 384 -11.56 -15.28 -12.31
C MET A 384 -10.77 -15.30 -10.99
N PHE A 385 -9.54 -14.76 -10.98
CA PHE A 385 -8.68 -14.72 -9.79
C PHE A 385 -9.33 -13.95 -8.61
N LYS A 386 -10.12 -12.91 -8.89
CA LYS A 386 -10.90 -12.19 -7.86
C LYS A 386 -12.02 -13.01 -7.20
N SER A 387 -12.36 -14.20 -7.69
CA SER A 387 -13.30 -15.11 -7.01
C SER A 387 -12.72 -15.78 -5.75
N LYS A 388 -11.40 -15.92 -5.64
CA LYS A 388 -10.71 -16.78 -4.65
C LYS A 388 -11.03 -18.30 -4.77
N CYS A 389 -11.50 -18.77 -5.93
CA CYS A 389 -11.70 -20.20 -6.18
C CYS A 389 -10.36 -20.96 -6.23
N LYS A 390 -10.21 -22.01 -5.41
CA LYS A 390 -8.96 -22.79 -5.27
C LYS A 390 -8.48 -23.47 -6.55
N SER A 391 -9.36 -23.68 -7.54
CA SER A 391 -8.98 -24.21 -8.86
C SER A 391 -7.92 -23.36 -9.56
N LEU A 392 -7.82 -22.08 -9.21
CA LEU A 392 -6.91 -21.13 -9.83
C LEU A 392 -5.47 -21.24 -9.29
N GLU A 393 -5.28 -21.92 -8.14
CA GLU A 393 -3.96 -22.22 -7.57
C GLU A 393 -3.14 -23.17 -8.46
N TYR A 394 -3.81 -23.92 -9.35
CA TYR A 394 -3.21 -24.87 -10.30
C TYR A 394 -2.75 -24.23 -11.62
N TYR A 395 -2.98 -22.92 -11.82
CA TYR A 395 -2.49 -22.22 -13.01
C TYR A 395 -0.97 -22.00 -12.91
N PRO A 396 -0.19 -22.23 -13.98
CA PRO A 396 1.26 -21.97 -13.97
C PRO A 396 1.61 -20.53 -13.56
N CYS A 397 0.80 -19.54 -13.97
CA CYS A 397 0.98 -18.13 -13.61
C CYS A 397 0.58 -17.78 -12.17
N TYR A 398 -0.07 -18.66 -11.41
CA TYR A 398 -0.51 -18.38 -10.04
C TYR A 398 0.67 -18.06 -9.10
N GLN A 399 1.82 -18.68 -9.33
CA GLN A 399 3.05 -18.40 -8.56
C GLN A 399 3.50 -16.93 -8.68
N ASP A 400 3.24 -16.27 -9.81
CA ASP A 400 3.62 -14.87 -10.02
C ASP A 400 2.81 -13.91 -9.12
N GLU A 401 1.64 -14.35 -8.64
CA GLU A 401 0.77 -13.57 -7.73
C GLU A 401 1.44 -13.25 -6.40
N GLU A 402 2.44 -14.02 -5.95
CA GLU A 402 3.21 -13.67 -4.76
C GLU A 402 3.97 -12.35 -4.97
N THR A 403 4.61 -12.20 -6.13
CA THR A 403 5.35 -10.98 -6.50
C THR A 403 4.45 -9.82 -6.93
N LYS A 404 3.18 -10.07 -7.26
CA LYS A 404 2.24 -9.04 -7.72
C LYS A 404 2.10 -7.91 -6.69
N ILE A 405 2.29 -6.69 -7.17
CA ILE A 405 2.19 -5.44 -6.42
C ILE A 405 1.17 -4.51 -7.10
N ALA A 406 0.55 -3.67 -6.29
CA ALA A 406 0.05 -2.34 -6.62
C ALA A 406 0.46 -1.42 -5.46
N PHE A 407 0.73 -0.14 -5.70
CA PHE A 407 0.99 0.82 -4.61
C PHE A 407 0.32 2.19 -4.78
N ALA A 408 0.21 2.92 -3.67
CA ALA A 408 -0.26 4.30 -3.64
C ALA A 408 0.64 5.16 -2.73
N ASP A 409 1.16 6.27 -3.26
CA ASP A 409 2.06 7.19 -2.56
C ASP A 409 1.29 8.42 -2.04
N TYR A 410 1.26 8.61 -0.71
CA TYR A 410 0.72 9.78 -0.02
C TYR A 410 1.87 10.63 0.50
N THR A 411 2.01 11.83 -0.05
CA THR A 411 3.11 12.76 0.25
C THR A 411 2.59 13.96 1.05
N VAL A 412 3.33 14.34 2.10
CA VAL A 412 3.18 15.63 2.80
C VAL A 412 4.56 16.28 2.98
N THR A 413 4.58 17.56 3.31
CA THR A 413 5.77 18.27 3.81
C THR A 413 5.62 18.56 5.29
N TYR A 414 6.73 18.73 5.99
CA TYR A 414 6.79 19.26 7.35
C TYR A 414 7.72 20.48 7.41
N GLN A 415 7.41 21.43 8.28
CA GLN A 415 8.20 22.65 8.49
C GLN A 415 9.41 22.37 9.40
N GLU A 416 10.38 23.28 9.42
CA GLU A 416 11.57 23.19 10.29
C GLU A 416 11.19 22.92 11.75
N GLN A 417 11.93 22.03 12.42
CA GLN A 417 11.66 21.63 13.80
C GLN A 417 12.87 21.91 14.70
N PRO A 418 12.66 22.46 15.92
CA PRO A 418 13.74 22.66 16.88
C PRO A 418 14.21 21.32 17.48
N PRO A 419 15.40 21.28 18.12
CA PRO A 419 15.90 20.12 18.84
C PRO A 419 14.93 19.56 19.91
N ASN A 420 15.04 18.27 20.21
CA ASN A 420 14.33 17.55 21.26
C ASN A 420 12.79 17.66 21.24
N SER A 421 12.22 18.02 20.09
CA SER A 421 10.79 18.25 19.89
C SER A 421 10.06 17.01 19.39
N TRP A 422 8.76 16.92 19.70
CA TRP A 422 7.87 15.84 19.28
C TRP A 422 6.69 16.44 18.52
N PHE A 423 6.34 15.84 17.39
CA PHE A 423 5.27 16.30 16.52
C PHE A 423 4.65 15.14 15.72
N VAL A 424 3.50 15.38 15.09
CA VAL A 424 2.84 14.43 14.19
C VAL A 424 2.94 14.96 12.77
N VAL A 425 3.55 14.16 11.89
CA VAL A 425 3.81 14.52 10.48
C VAL A 425 2.57 14.30 9.61
N PHE A 426 1.84 13.23 9.90
CA PHE A 426 0.74 12.72 9.07
C PHE A 426 -0.31 12.08 9.97
N ARG A 427 -1.59 12.38 9.72
CA ARG A 427 -2.69 11.74 10.45
C ARG A 427 -3.98 11.69 9.63
N GLU A 428 -4.22 10.57 8.97
CA GLU A 428 -5.39 10.38 8.10
C GLU A 428 -6.05 9.00 8.27
N THR A 429 -7.27 8.87 7.77
CA THR A 429 -8.10 7.66 7.91
C THR A 429 -8.45 7.07 6.55
N PHE A 430 -8.21 5.77 6.40
CA PHE A 430 -8.41 5.01 5.16
C PHE A 430 -9.53 3.99 5.35
N LEU A 431 -10.48 3.94 4.42
CA LEU A 431 -11.55 2.93 4.41
C LEU A 431 -11.10 1.68 3.65
N VAL A 432 -11.26 0.51 4.27
CA VAL A 432 -10.89 -0.78 3.65
C VAL A 432 -12.17 -1.46 3.14
N PRO A 433 -12.40 -1.53 1.81
CA PRO A 433 -13.68 -1.98 1.25
C PRO A 433 -13.84 -3.51 1.24
N GLN A 434 -12.73 -4.25 1.30
CA GLN A 434 -12.65 -5.70 1.30
C GLN A 434 -11.38 -6.16 2.02
N ASP A 435 -11.36 -7.37 2.55
CA ASP A 435 -10.19 -7.94 3.22
C ASP A 435 -8.98 -8.05 2.28
N MET A 436 -7.85 -7.44 2.67
CA MET A 436 -6.64 -7.37 1.85
C MET A 436 -5.37 -7.32 2.70
N ILE A 437 -4.28 -7.95 2.22
CA ILE A 437 -2.95 -7.81 2.81
C ILE A 437 -2.36 -6.49 2.33
N LEU A 438 -1.90 -5.66 3.26
CA LEU A 438 -1.19 -4.41 2.99
C LEU A 438 0.07 -4.32 3.83
N VAL A 439 1.09 -3.61 3.31
CA VAL A 439 2.22 -3.12 4.10
C VAL A 439 2.41 -1.61 3.86
N PRO A 440 2.36 -0.77 4.92
CA PRO A 440 2.64 0.65 4.80
C PRO A 440 4.11 0.96 5.06
N LYS A 441 4.79 1.52 4.06
CA LYS A 441 6.21 1.86 4.13
C LYS A 441 6.41 3.38 4.13
N VAL A 442 7.17 3.88 5.11
CA VAL A 442 7.47 5.30 5.30
C VAL A 442 8.85 5.62 4.73
N TYR A 443 8.94 6.70 3.97
CA TYR A 443 10.18 7.27 3.44
C TYR A 443 10.29 8.71 3.93
N THR A 444 11.36 9.01 4.66
CA THR A 444 11.61 10.32 5.28
C THR A 444 13.08 10.46 5.66
N THR A 445 13.53 11.70 5.81
CA THR A 445 14.84 12.09 6.37
C THR A 445 14.82 12.26 7.89
N LEU A 446 13.66 12.09 8.54
CA LEU A 446 13.51 12.20 10.00
C LEU A 446 14.24 11.03 10.72
N PRO A 447 15.14 11.30 11.68
CA PRO A 447 15.96 10.27 12.32
C PRO A 447 15.14 9.33 13.21
N VAL A 448 14.06 9.83 13.82
CA VAL A 448 13.09 9.02 14.56
C VAL A 448 11.69 9.38 14.05
N CYS A 449 11.09 8.46 13.29
CA CYS A 449 9.70 8.56 12.86
C CYS A 449 9.02 7.19 13.02
N ILE A 450 7.88 7.16 13.71
CA ILE A 450 7.16 5.94 14.05
C ILE A 450 5.74 6.03 13.48
N LEU A 451 5.41 5.10 12.58
CA LEU A 451 4.05 4.90 12.12
C LEU A 451 3.26 4.07 13.14
N HIS A 452 2.02 4.48 13.39
CA HIS A 452 0.99 3.71 14.07
C HIS A 452 -0.21 3.58 13.15
N VAL A 453 -0.89 2.43 13.21
CA VAL A 453 -2.15 2.21 12.51
C VAL A 453 -3.14 1.59 13.49
N VAL A 454 -4.33 2.17 13.58
CA VAL A 454 -5.38 1.76 14.53
C VAL A 454 -6.65 1.46 13.74
N ASN A 455 -7.28 0.31 14.01
CA ASN A 455 -8.61 0.01 13.48
C ASN A 455 -9.67 0.76 14.29
N ASN A 456 -10.41 1.70 13.69
CA ASN A 456 -11.39 2.49 14.45
C ASN A 456 -12.64 1.70 14.85
N ASP A 457 -12.87 0.51 14.27
CA ASP A 457 -13.97 -0.36 14.67
C ASP A 457 -13.65 -1.16 15.94
N THR A 458 -12.40 -1.63 16.15
CA THR A 458 -11.99 -2.40 17.35
C THR A 458 -11.10 -1.63 18.35
N MET A 459 -10.60 -0.44 17.98
CA MET A 459 -9.58 0.34 18.69
C MET A 459 -8.20 -0.33 18.83
N GLU A 460 -7.97 -1.45 18.15
CA GLU A 460 -6.71 -2.20 18.21
C GLU A 460 -5.63 -1.60 17.28
N GLN A 461 -4.36 -1.77 17.66
CA GLN A 461 -3.21 -1.33 16.88
C GLN A 461 -2.65 -2.48 16.03
N VAL A 462 -2.40 -2.19 14.74
CA VAL A 462 -1.69 -3.11 13.85
C VAL A 462 -0.28 -3.41 14.41
N PRO A 463 0.17 -4.68 14.45
CA PRO A 463 1.48 -5.05 15.00
C PRO A 463 2.67 -4.33 14.36
N LYS A 464 3.74 -4.17 15.15
CA LYS A 464 4.99 -3.52 14.73
C LYS A 464 6.20 -4.34 15.15
N VAL A 465 7.21 -4.41 14.28
CA VAL A 465 8.50 -5.08 14.50
C VAL A 465 9.60 -4.05 14.22
N PHE A 466 10.53 -3.88 15.16
CA PHE A 466 11.53 -2.80 15.14
C PHE A 466 10.92 -1.42 14.82
N GLN A 467 9.82 -1.09 15.51
CA GLN A 467 8.99 0.11 15.34
C GLN A 467 8.29 0.30 13.98
N LYS A 468 8.64 -0.48 12.95
CA LYS A 468 8.00 -0.48 11.62
C LYS A 468 6.71 -1.32 11.65
N VAL A 469 5.68 -0.84 10.95
CA VAL A 469 4.43 -1.59 10.78
C VAL A 469 4.67 -2.75 9.81
N VAL A 470 4.15 -3.92 10.15
CA VAL A 470 4.42 -5.17 9.40
C VAL A 470 3.37 -5.40 8.30
N PRO A 471 3.63 -6.27 7.30
CA PRO A 471 2.58 -6.77 6.41
C PRO A 471 1.45 -7.42 7.23
N TYR A 472 0.22 -6.96 7.02
CA TYR A 472 -0.92 -7.32 7.86
C TYR A 472 -2.19 -7.51 7.02
N LEU A 473 -3.12 -8.35 7.50
CA LEU A 473 -4.44 -8.54 6.90
C LEU A 473 -5.40 -7.46 7.40
N TYR A 474 -5.61 -6.43 6.59
CA TYR A 474 -6.57 -5.38 6.86
C TYR A 474 -7.97 -5.89 6.48
N THR A 475 -8.82 -6.09 7.49
CA THR A 475 -10.22 -6.50 7.30
C THR A 475 -11.11 -5.34 6.88
N LYS A 476 -12.19 -5.65 6.15
CA LYS A 476 -13.25 -4.73 5.74
C LYS A 476 -13.87 -4.03 6.96
N ASN A 477 -13.95 -2.71 6.94
CA ASN A 477 -14.38 -1.94 8.10
C ASN A 477 -15.25 -0.70 7.76
N LYS A 478 -15.92 -0.15 8.79
CA LYS A 478 -16.90 0.94 8.67
C LYS A 478 -16.31 2.30 9.06
N LYS A 479 -15.52 2.38 10.15
CA LYS A 479 -14.88 3.63 10.61
C LYS A 479 -13.45 3.83 10.07
N GLY A 480 -12.96 2.92 9.23
CA GLY A 480 -11.62 2.99 8.63
C GLY A 480 -10.48 2.69 9.61
N TYR A 481 -9.26 2.60 9.06
CA TYR A 481 -8.03 2.55 9.83
C TYR A 481 -7.41 3.95 9.88
N THR A 482 -7.13 4.48 11.07
CA THR A 482 -6.40 5.74 11.22
C THR A 482 -4.89 5.48 11.30
N PHE A 483 -4.16 6.10 10.39
CA PHE A 483 -2.70 6.06 10.27
C PHE A 483 -2.14 7.34 10.89
N VAL A 484 -1.17 7.20 11.81
CA VAL A 484 -0.58 8.32 12.56
C VAL A 484 0.93 8.18 12.55
N ALA A 485 1.64 9.16 11.98
CA ALA A 485 3.09 9.20 12.00
C ALA A 485 3.57 10.23 13.03
N GLU A 486 4.09 9.76 14.16
CA GLU A 486 4.82 10.62 15.09
C GLU A 486 6.29 10.72 14.68
N ALA A 487 6.92 11.84 15.05
CA ALA A 487 8.33 12.09 14.83
C ALA A 487 8.97 12.79 16.03
N PHE A 488 10.25 12.55 16.23
CA PHE A 488 11.06 13.14 17.28
C PHE A 488 12.39 13.65 16.73
N THR A 489 12.78 14.88 17.08
CA THR A 489 14.08 15.44 16.71
C THR A 489 15.12 15.14 17.80
N GLY A 490 16.37 14.91 17.39
CA GLY A 490 17.50 14.79 18.31
C GLY A 490 17.98 16.15 18.81
N ASP A 491 19.25 16.23 19.21
CA ASP A 491 19.87 17.46 19.72
C ASP A 491 20.17 18.51 18.62
N THR A 492 19.97 18.15 17.34
CA THR A 492 20.10 19.04 16.19
C THR A 492 18.74 19.53 15.68
N TYR A 493 18.73 20.70 15.05
CA TYR A 493 17.60 21.16 14.24
C TYR A 493 17.33 20.20 13.08
N VAL A 494 16.07 20.08 12.67
CA VAL A 494 15.70 19.33 11.46
C VAL A 494 15.06 20.30 10.46
N ALA A 495 15.70 20.44 9.29
CA ALA A 495 15.22 21.26 8.20
C ALA A 495 13.87 20.76 7.64
N ALA A 496 13.09 21.67 7.06
CA ALA A 496 11.84 21.36 6.39
C ALA A 496 12.07 20.34 5.27
N SER A 497 11.23 19.31 5.19
CA SER A 497 11.41 18.27 4.17
C SER A 497 10.12 17.52 3.83
N ARG A 498 10.26 16.53 2.94
CA ARG A 498 9.18 15.70 2.42
C ARG A 498 9.08 14.39 3.20
N TRP A 499 7.86 14.00 3.50
CA TRP A 499 7.52 12.71 4.12
C TRP A 499 6.54 11.97 3.22
N LYS A 500 6.76 10.67 3.02
CA LYS A 500 5.97 9.85 2.10
C LYS A 500 5.56 8.53 2.73
N LEU A 501 4.26 8.24 2.72
CA LEU A 501 3.68 6.94 2.99
C LEU A 501 3.39 6.25 1.66
N ARG A 502 4.00 5.08 1.41
CA ARG A 502 3.58 4.15 0.37
C ARG A 502 2.70 3.07 0.99
N LEU A 503 1.46 2.95 0.56
CA LEU A 503 0.66 1.74 0.80
C LEU A 503 0.98 0.74 -0.31
N ILE A 504 1.38 -0.49 0.04
CA ILE A 504 1.64 -1.58 -0.90
C ILE A 504 0.60 -2.69 -0.66
N GLY A 505 0.01 -3.23 -1.72
CA GLY A 505 -0.97 -4.31 -1.69
C GLY A 505 -0.91 -5.20 -2.94
N SER A 506 -1.72 -6.27 -3.00
CA SER A 506 -1.64 -7.25 -4.10
C SER A 506 -2.34 -6.82 -5.40
N SER A 507 -3.36 -5.96 -5.32
CA SER A 507 -4.10 -5.49 -6.49
C SER A 507 -4.91 -4.23 -6.19
N ALA A 508 -5.16 -3.41 -7.21
CA ALA A 508 -6.05 -2.26 -7.11
C ALA A 508 -7.56 -2.65 -7.08
N PRO A 509 -8.42 -1.83 -6.45
CA PRO A 509 -8.10 -0.59 -5.73
C PRO A 509 -7.52 -0.83 -4.32
N LEU A 510 -6.56 0.00 -3.93
CA LEU A 510 -6.07 0.10 -2.56
C LEU A 510 -6.95 1.07 -1.73
N PRO A 511 -6.86 1.08 -0.39
CA PRO A 511 -7.59 2.02 0.44
C PRO A 511 -7.19 3.47 0.09
N CYS A 512 -8.18 4.31 -0.19
CA CYS A 512 -7.98 5.73 -0.48
C CYS A 512 -8.33 6.62 0.72
N LEU A 513 -7.89 7.87 0.67
CA LEU A 513 -8.33 8.92 1.57
C LEU A 513 -9.79 9.29 1.27
N SER A 514 -10.54 9.71 2.29
CA SER A 514 -11.86 10.33 2.14
C SER A 514 -11.78 11.85 1.89
N ARG A 515 -10.59 12.36 1.54
CA ARG A 515 -10.24 13.78 1.36
C ARG A 515 -9.30 13.91 0.17
N ASP A 516 -9.40 15.01 -0.57
CA ASP A 516 -8.61 15.24 -1.78
C ASP A 516 -7.10 15.39 -1.50
N SER A 517 -6.75 15.80 -0.27
CA SER A 517 -5.36 15.92 0.17
C SER A 517 -5.17 15.49 1.65
N PRO A 518 -4.01 14.88 1.98
CA PRO A 518 -3.68 14.47 3.35
C PRO A 518 -3.31 15.66 4.24
N CYS A 519 -3.69 15.60 5.51
CA CYS A 519 -3.42 16.65 6.49
C CYS A 519 -2.11 16.45 7.28
N ASN A 520 -1.37 17.54 7.41
CA ASN A 520 -0.12 17.69 8.17
C ASN A 520 -0.19 18.80 9.23
N THR A 521 -1.32 19.52 9.34
CA THR A 521 -1.47 20.68 10.24
C THR A 521 -2.42 20.35 11.38
N PHE A 522 -1.92 20.38 12.62
CA PHE A 522 -2.67 19.96 13.82
C PHE A 522 -2.63 21.01 14.92
N ALA A 523 -3.80 21.27 15.51
CA ALA A 523 -3.88 22.13 16.70
C ALA A 523 -3.44 21.33 17.94
N ILE A 524 -2.37 21.77 18.59
CA ILE A 524 -1.87 21.19 19.84
C ILE A 524 -2.55 21.90 21.02
N LYS A 525 -3.04 21.15 22.01
CA LYS A 525 -3.16 21.66 23.39
C LYS A 525 -2.14 20.94 24.26
N GLU A 526 -1.16 21.67 24.78
CA GLU A 526 -0.20 21.19 25.75
C GLU A 526 -0.64 21.59 27.18
N ILE A 527 -0.32 20.74 28.16
CA ILE A 527 -0.38 21.02 29.60
C ILE A 527 0.90 20.44 30.20
N ARG A 528 1.62 21.22 31.02
CA ARG A 528 2.81 20.80 31.77
C ARG A 528 2.58 21.10 33.25
N ASP A 529 2.96 20.15 34.10
CA ASP A 529 2.86 20.28 35.57
C ASP A 529 3.89 19.37 36.25
N TYR A 530 4.14 19.60 37.53
CA TYR A 530 5.04 18.78 38.33
C TYR A 530 4.37 17.46 38.76
N TYR A 531 5.17 16.44 39.08
CA TYR A 531 4.68 15.19 39.63
C TYR A 531 4.54 15.27 41.16
N ILE A 532 3.31 15.10 41.66
CA ILE A 532 3.00 15.02 43.09
C ILE A 532 2.79 13.54 43.48
N PRO A 533 3.67 12.93 44.29
CA PRO A 533 3.53 11.55 44.74
C PRO A 533 2.21 11.30 45.50
N ASN A 534 1.62 10.11 45.31
CA ASN A 534 0.39 9.70 45.97
C ASN A 534 0.28 8.16 46.06
N ASP A 535 -0.51 7.71 47.03
CA ASP A 535 -0.86 6.31 47.31
C ASP A 535 -1.29 5.52 46.06
N LYS A 536 -2.12 6.14 45.23
CA LYS A 536 -2.73 5.55 44.03
C LYS A 536 -1.80 5.55 42.81
N LYS A 537 -0.59 6.10 42.94
CA LYS A 537 0.44 6.21 41.88
C LYS A 537 -0.10 6.85 40.59
N ILE A 538 -1.01 7.82 40.70
CA ILE A 538 -1.59 8.57 39.57
C ILE A 538 -0.70 9.79 39.27
N LEU A 539 -0.41 10.08 38.00
CA LEU A 539 0.23 11.35 37.61
C LEU A 539 -0.80 12.48 37.55
N PHE A 540 -1.89 12.25 36.81
CA PHE A 540 -2.99 13.20 36.66
C PHE A 540 -4.30 12.50 36.31
N ARG A 541 -5.40 13.26 36.41
CA ARG A 541 -6.73 12.91 35.91
C ARG A 541 -7.43 14.16 35.38
N TYR A 542 -7.76 14.20 34.08
CA TYR A 542 -8.46 15.32 33.44
C TYR A 542 -9.81 14.89 32.85
N SER A 543 -10.83 15.74 32.91
CA SER A 543 -12.09 15.55 32.19
C SER A 543 -12.04 16.26 30.83
N VAL A 544 -12.49 15.56 29.78
CA VAL A 544 -12.51 16.07 28.40
C VAL A 544 -13.92 16.49 28.02
N LYS A 545 -14.11 17.78 27.69
CA LYS A 545 -15.40 18.32 27.26
C LYS A 545 -15.44 18.45 25.74
N VAL A 546 -16.04 17.46 25.10
CA VAL A 546 -16.15 17.34 23.64
C VAL A 546 -17.29 18.22 23.13
N LEU A 547 -16.96 19.23 22.31
CA LEU A 547 -17.94 20.13 21.69
C LEU A 547 -18.44 19.58 20.34
N THR A 548 -17.49 19.11 19.52
CA THR A 548 -17.71 18.44 18.24
C THR A 548 -17.02 17.07 18.25
N PRO A 549 -17.65 16.01 17.72
CA PRO A 549 -16.98 14.70 17.60
C PRO A 549 -15.77 14.80 16.67
N GLN A 550 -14.62 14.25 17.07
CA GLN A 550 -13.41 14.24 16.22
C GLN A 550 -12.33 13.25 16.70
N PRO A 551 -11.48 12.74 15.79
CA PRO A 551 -10.26 12.03 16.16
C PRO A 551 -9.23 12.95 16.83
N ALA A 552 -8.72 12.53 17.98
CA ALA A 552 -7.58 13.15 18.65
C ALA A 552 -6.44 12.14 18.87
N THR A 553 -5.23 12.68 19.01
CA THR A 553 -4.00 11.96 19.33
C THR A 553 -3.53 12.44 20.70
N ILE A 554 -3.23 11.52 21.62
CA ILE A 554 -2.92 11.84 23.01
C ILE A 554 -1.51 11.34 23.33
N GLN A 555 -0.58 12.24 23.63
CA GLN A 555 0.79 11.91 24.04
C GLN A 555 1.02 12.39 25.48
N VAL A 556 1.78 11.61 26.25
CA VAL A 556 2.31 12.01 27.55
C VAL A 556 3.81 11.70 27.60
N ARG A 557 4.62 12.66 28.06
CA ARG A 557 6.07 12.53 28.31
C ARG A 557 6.38 12.92 29.75
N THR A 558 7.28 12.19 30.42
CA THR A 558 7.81 12.52 31.75
C THR A 558 9.24 13.04 31.65
N SER A 559 9.66 13.92 32.56
CA SER A 559 11.03 14.45 32.57
C SER A 559 12.09 13.39 32.90
N LYS A 560 11.71 12.33 33.63
CA LYS A 560 12.54 11.12 33.77
C LYS A 560 12.24 10.13 32.63
N PRO A 561 13.22 9.72 31.81
CA PRO A 561 13.00 8.79 30.70
C PRO A 561 12.77 7.34 31.14
N ASP A 562 13.16 6.97 32.37
CA ASP A 562 13.00 5.59 32.88
C ASP A 562 11.65 5.30 33.55
N ALA A 563 10.79 6.29 33.70
CA ALA A 563 9.48 6.11 34.32
C ALA A 563 8.53 5.31 33.41
N PHE A 564 8.13 4.11 33.82
CA PHE A 564 7.05 3.39 33.13
C PHE A 564 5.70 4.01 33.48
N ILE A 565 4.91 4.37 32.47
CA ILE A 565 3.59 4.98 32.63
C ILE A 565 2.54 4.24 31.80
N LYS A 566 1.31 4.16 32.33
CA LYS A 566 0.12 3.75 31.57
C LYS A 566 -0.80 4.96 31.40
N LEU A 567 -1.01 5.35 30.15
CA LEU A 567 -2.04 6.31 29.73
C LEU A 567 -3.34 5.54 29.48
N GLN A 568 -4.47 6.06 29.98
CA GLN A 568 -5.80 5.48 29.83
C GLN A 568 -6.79 6.57 29.41
N VAL A 569 -7.64 6.25 28.43
CA VAL A 569 -8.92 6.96 28.19
C VAL A 569 -10.00 6.15 28.91
N LEU A 570 -10.79 6.85 29.71
CA LEU A 570 -11.87 6.27 30.50
C LEU A 570 -13.22 6.89 30.10
N GLU A 571 -14.27 6.09 30.12
CA GLU A 571 -15.65 6.54 30.02
C GLU A 571 -16.44 5.91 31.18
N ASN A 572 -17.13 6.72 31.98
CA ASN A 572 -17.81 6.28 33.21
C ASN A 572 -16.93 5.41 34.15
N GLU A 573 -15.64 5.71 34.23
CA GLU A 573 -14.56 4.97 34.93
C GLU A 573 -14.06 3.67 34.28
N GLU A 574 -14.77 3.10 33.30
CA GLU A 574 -14.33 1.95 32.52
C GLU A 574 -13.22 2.35 31.53
N THR A 575 -12.32 1.42 31.18
CA THR A 575 -11.16 1.73 30.30
C THR A 575 -11.48 1.45 28.84
N MET A 576 -11.71 2.51 28.06
CA MET A 576 -12.02 2.42 26.63
C MET A 576 -10.80 2.10 25.77
N VAL A 577 -9.64 2.64 26.15
CA VAL A 577 -8.35 2.32 25.53
C VAL A 577 -7.21 2.65 26.50
N SER A 578 -6.09 1.94 26.39
CA SER A 578 -4.88 2.29 27.16
C SER A 578 -3.60 1.94 26.43
N SER A 579 -2.53 2.64 26.79
CA SER A 579 -1.18 2.50 26.23
C SER A 579 -0.16 2.52 27.36
N ILE A 580 0.89 1.70 27.27
CA ILE A 580 1.98 1.61 28.24
C ILE A 580 3.28 1.96 27.53
N GLY A 581 4.13 2.77 28.17
CA GLY A 581 5.45 3.08 27.66
C GLY A 581 6.43 3.51 28.76
N LYS A 582 7.67 3.79 28.36
CA LYS A 582 8.80 4.15 29.22
C LYS A 582 9.25 5.56 28.87
N GLY A 583 9.19 6.50 29.81
CA GLY A 583 9.45 7.93 29.61
C GLY A 583 8.37 8.68 28.83
N GLN A 584 7.61 7.98 27.99
CA GLN A 584 6.45 8.48 27.27
C GLN A 584 5.43 7.37 26.99
N ALA A 585 4.18 7.74 26.74
CA ALA A 585 3.12 6.87 26.24
C ALA A 585 2.19 7.64 25.29
N ILE A 586 1.73 6.98 24.22
CA ILE A 586 0.86 7.56 23.19
C ILE A 586 -0.37 6.70 22.94
N ILE A 587 -1.53 7.34 22.80
CA ILE A 587 -2.74 6.79 22.18
C ILE A 587 -2.88 7.50 20.81
N PRO A 588 -2.48 6.86 19.70
CA PRO A 588 -2.30 7.55 18.42
C PRO A 588 -3.61 8.09 17.83
N ALA A 589 -4.69 7.32 17.95
CA ALA A 589 -6.03 7.71 17.53
C ALA A 589 -7.04 7.34 18.60
N PHE A 590 -7.88 8.30 19.01
CA PHE A 590 -9.10 8.06 19.74
C PHE A 590 -10.21 8.98 19.23
N HIS A 591 -11.39 8.43 18.94
CA HIS A 591 -12.53 9.18 18.45
C HIS A 591 -13.35 9.71 19.64
N PHE A 592 -13.12 10.96 20.01
CA PHE A 592 -13.92 11.65 21.02
C PHE A 592 -15.32 11.91 20.48
N LEU A 593 -16.34 11.31 21.09
CA LEU A 593 -17.75 11.56 20.79
C LEU A 593 -18.31 12.71 21.63
N LYS A 594 -19.29 13.42 21.08
CA LYS A 594 -20.05 14.42 21.84
C LYS A 594 -21.01 13.68 22.78
N SER A 595 -20.98 14.01 24.06
CA SER A 595 -22.00 13.53 25.01
C SER A 595 -23.37 14.04 24.55
N GLU A 596 -24.24 13.14 24.11
CA GLU A 596 -25.64 13.44 23.93
C GLU A 596 -26.28 13.74 25.30
N LYS A 597 -27.20 14.71 25.34
CA LYS A 597 -28.05 14.93 26.53
C LYS A 597 -29.19 13.91 26.52
N GLY A 598 -28.86 12.63 26.61
CA GLY A 598 -29.84 11.55 26.68
C GLY A 598 -30.72 11.70 27.91
N LEU A 599 -32.03 11.86 27.68
CA LEU A 599 -33.07 11.81 28.72
C LEU A 599 -33.01 10.44 29.41
N SER A 600 -32.32 10.38 30.53
CA SER A 600 -31.94 9.15 31.24
C SER A 600 -32.00 9.36 32.76
N SER A 601 -33.16 9.83 33.21
CA SER A 601 -33.48 10.11 34.62
C SER A 601 -34.93 9.71 34.95
N GLN A 602 -35.33 8.51 34.52
CA GLN A 602 -36.51 7.78 35.00
C GLN A 602 -36.15 6.30 35.17
N SER A 603 -36.92 5.60 36.00
CA SER A 603 -36.80 4.18 36.38
C SER A 603 -35.41 3.68 36.81
N TYR A 604 -35.16 3.69 38.12
CA TYR A 604 -34.86 2.45 38.87
C TYR A 604 -35.00 2.65 40.39
N GLY A 605 -35.88 1.86 41.03
CA GLY A 605 -35.82 1.51 42.46
C GLY A 605 -36.30 2.55 43.48
N GLU A 606 -37.52 2.36 44.01
CA GLU A 606 -38.00 3.09 45.21
C GLU A 606 -37.34 2.59 46.50
N ARG A 607 -37.27 3.46 47.51
CA ARG A 607 -37.60 3.13 48.91
C ARG A 607 -38.30 4.33 49.58
N HIS A 608 -39.22 4.03 50.49
CA HIS A 608 -39.99 4.99 51.28
C HIS A 608 -39.10 5.87 52.19
N GLU A 609 -39.50 7.13 52.38
CA GLU A 609 -40.21 7.56 53.60
C GLU A 609 -40.99 8.87 53.34
N GLU A 610 -41.92 9.22 54.24
CA GLU A 610 -43.03 10.16 54.01
C GLU A 610 -42.85 11.52 54.74
N LEU A 611 -43.39 12.63 54.19
CA LEU A 611 -44.44 13.48 54.82
C LEU A 611 -44.73 14.81 54.05
N ILE A 612 -46.01 15.22 54.04
CA ILE A 612 -46.58 16.59 53.93
C ILE A 612 -46.05 17.49 52.78
N THR A 613 -46.73 17.61 51.61
CA THR A 613 -47.99 18.35 51.30
C THR A 613 -47.87 19.89 51.24
N LEU A 614 -48.10 20.49 50.05
CA LEU A 614 -49.17 21.46 49.71
C LEU A 614 -48.79 22.30 48.45
N GLY A 615 -49.74 22.58 47.54
CA GLY A 615 -49.65 23.71 46.58
C GLY A 615 -49.69 23.34 45.08
N SER A 616 -50.70 23.85 44.37
CA SER A 616 -50.94 23.83 42.91
C SER A 616 -52.01 24.90 42.60
N PRO A 617 -52.38 25.27 41.34
CA PRO A 617 -51.85 24.90 40.02
C PRO A 617 -51.59 26.16 39.11
N ASP A 618 -51.68 25.97 37.78
CA ASP A 618 -52.05 26.97 36.74
C ASP A 618 -51.03 28.05 36.28
N SER A 619 -50.95 28.47 34.98
CA SER A 619 -51.70 28.08 33.76
C SER A 619 -50.93 28.30 32.44
N HIS A 620 -51.36 27.61 31.37
CA HIS A 620 -51.61 28.03 29.96
C HIS A 620 -51.24 29.47 29.47
N THR A 621 -50.90 29.81 28.20
CA THR A 621 -50.80 29.10 26.88
C THR A 621 -50.26 30.01 25.72
N ILE A 622 -49.79 29.39 24.61
CA ILE A 622 -50.00 29.76 23.15
C ILE A 622 -49.37 31.04 22.51
N SER A 623 -48.61 30.80 21.40
CA SER A 623 -48.38 31.54 20.10
C SER A 623 -48.14 33.08 20.05
N GLU A 624 -47.84 33.79 18.94
CA GLU A 624 -47.55 33.47 17.51
C GLU A 624 -46.76 34.62 16.78
N GLY A 625 -46.43 34.44 15.48
CA GLY A 625 -45.95 35.51 14.57
C GLY A 625 -44.42 35.70 14.51
N GLN A 626 -43.69 35.76 13.38
CA GLN A 626 -43.83 36.49 12.09
C GLN A 626 -43.73 38.03 12.24
N LYS A 627 -43.01 38.79 11.39
CA LYS A 627 -42.11 38.53 10.22
C LYS A 627 -41.39 39.84 9.81
N SER A 628 -40.25 39.77 9.09
CA SER A 628 -39.70 40.82 8.17
C SER A 628 -39.37 42.23 8.76
N SER A 629 -38.65 43.16 8.11
CA SER A 629 -37.50 43.09 7.16
C SER A 629 -36.87 44.49 6.98
N VAL A 630 -35.56 44.56 6.67
CA VAL A 630 -34.88 45.50 5.72
C VAL A 630 -35.53 46.89 5.50
N THR A 631 -34.93 48.05 5.83
CA THR A 631 -33.64 48.61 5.32
C THR A 631 -33.18 49.78 6.23
N SER A 632 -31.92 50.22 6.27
CA SER A 632 -31.34 51.20 5.31
C SER A 632 -29.87 51.56 5.66
N LYS A 633 -29.15 52.23 4.75
CA LYS A 633 -27.74 52.67 4.91
C LYS A 633 -27.66 54.21 4.94
N ILE A 634 -26.70 54.78 5.69
CA ILE A 634 -25.81 55.90 5.29
C ILE A 634 -24.68 56.01 6.36
N THR A 635 -23.36 55.83 6.12
CA THR A 635 -22.29 56.49 5.31
C THR A 635 -21.52 57.62 6.04
N ARG A 636 -20.16 57.55 5.99
CA ARG A 636 -19.11 58.60 6.20
C ARG A 636 -18.45 58.81 7.60
N LYS A 637 -17.42 58.00 7.86
CA LYS A 637 -15.97 58.36 7.92
C LYS A 637 -15.52 59.64 8.69
N GLY A 638 -14.64 59.47 9.70
CA GLY A 638 -13.87 60.55 10.35
C GLY A 638 -12.59 60.06 11.08
N LYS A 639 -11.57 60.92 11.16
CA LYS A 639 -10.26 60.83 11.87
C LYS A 639 -10.27 61.89 13.02
N GLU A 640 -9.38 62.02 14.01
CA GLU A 640 -8.07 61.40 14.32
C GLU A 640 -7.73 61.38 15.86
N LYS A 641 -6.48 61.04 16.21
CA LYS A 641 -5.80 60.75 17.50
C LYS A 641 -5.88 61.77 18.69
N SER A 642 -5.35 61.29 19.84
CA SER A 642 -4.69 61.99 20.99
C SER A 642 -5.59 62.64 22.07
N SER A 643 -5.19 62.78 23.36
CA SER A 643 -3.98 62.35 24.12
C SER A 643 -4.17 62.36 25.66
N GLU A 644 -3.42 61.49 26.37
CA GLU A 644 -2.87 61.53 27.76
C GLU A 644 -3.57 62.14 29.01
N LYS A 645 -3.37 61.42 30.14
CA LYS A 645 -3.26 61.83 31.58
C LYS A 645 -4.50 62.41 32.28
N GLU A 646 -5.00 61.94 33.44
CA GLU A 646 -4.44 61.39 34.71
C GLU A 646 -4.39 62.42 35.86
N LYS A 647 -5.27 62.27 36.88
CA LYS A 647 -4.87 62.26 38.32
C LYS A 647 -5.98 61.92 39.32
N THR A 648 -5.66 60.91 40.13
CA THR A 648 -6.07 60.58 41.52
C THR A 648 -6.94 61.53 42.36
N ALA A 649 -7.93 60.94 43.06
CA ALA A 649 -8.25 61.19 44.48
C ALA A 649 -8.80 59.89 45.13
N LYS A 650 -8.82 59.79 46.47
CA LYS A 650 -9.24 58.59 47.24
C LYS A 650 -10.49 58.90 48.07
N GLU A 651 -11.36 57.89 48.27
CA GLU A 651 -11.71 57.44 49.63
C GLU A 651 -12.21 55.98 49.68
N LYS A 652 -12.52 55.45 50.87
CA LYS A 652 -12.75 54.03 51.14
C LYS A 652 -14.20 53.72 51.54
N GLN A 653 -14.72 52.57 51.12
CA GLN A 653 -15.31 51.55 52.01
C GLN A 653 -15.43 50.19 51.29
N ALA A 654 -15.72 49.12 52.03
CA ALA A 654 -15.58 47.72 51.59
C ALA A 654 -16.51 46.80 52.41
N PRO A 655 -16.60 45.47 52.16
CA PRO A 655 -16.16 44.69 50.99
C PRO A 655 -17.32 43.90 50.33
N ARG A 656 -17.09 43.30 49.16
CA ARG A 656 -17.92 42.22 48.61
C ARG A 656 -17.03 41.10 48.06
N PHE A 657 -17.35 39.85 48.37
CA PHE A 657 -16.60 38.68 47.91
C PHE A 657 -16.93 38.35 46.44
N GLU A 658 -15.89 38.14 45.63
CA GLU A 658 -15.94 37.38 44.38
C GLU A 658 -14.83 36.32 44.38
N PRO A 659 -15.07 35.09 43.87
CA PRO A 659 -14.03 34.06 43.78
C PRO A 659 -13.00 34.41 42.70
N GLN A 660 -11.73 34.51 43.06
CA GLN A 660 -10.66 34.83 42.11
C GLN A 660 -10.48 33.72 41.07
N ILE A 661 -10.48 34.12 39.80
CA ILE A 661 -9.93 33.30 38.71
C ILE A 661 -8.41 33.33 38.85
N SER A 662 -7.80 32.18 39.13
CA SER A 662 -6.34 32.07 39.30
C SER A 662 -5.60 32.25 37.97
N THR A 663 -5.08 33.46 37.72
CA THR A 663 -4.13 33.75 36.64
C THR A 663 -2.85 32.96 36.85
N VAL A 664 -2.52 32.09 35.90
CA VAL A 664 -1.26 31.33 35.91
C VAL A 664 -0.11 32.26 35.56
N HIS A 665 0.65 32.68 36.58
CA HIS A 665 1.98 33.26 36.36
C HIS A 665 2.92 32.20 35.76
N PRO A 666 3.87 32.58 34.89
CA PRO A 666 4.95 31.70 34.47
C PRO A 666 5.83 31.41 35.70
N GLN A 667 5.67 30.22 36.27
CA GLN A 667 6.42 29.81 37.45
C GLN A 667 7.88 29.52 37.04
N GLN A 668 8.83 30.16 37.73
CA GLN A 668 10.27 29.97 37.47
C GLN A 668 10.62 28.48 37.60
N GLU A 669 11.21 27.91 36.54
CA GLU A 669 11.39 26.45 36.46
C GLU A 669 12.41 25.94 37.48
N ASP A 670 12.03 24.92 38.25
CA ASP A 670 12.96 24.14 39.06
C ASP A 670 13.36 22.89 38.25
N PRO A 671 14.58 22.84 37.67
CA PRO A 671 14.99 21.73 36.81
C PRO A 671 15.14 20.41 37.56
N ASN A 672 15.23 20.44 38.90
CA ASN A 672 15.39 19.23 39.73
C ASN A 672 14.05 18.57 40.08
N LYS A 673 12.91 19.25 39.92
CA LYS A 673 11.59 18.68 40.20
C LYS A 673 11.11 17.80 39.04
N PRO A 674 10.67 16.56 39.28
CA PRO A 674 10.10 15.71 38.23
C PRO A 674 8.79 16.34 37.72
N TYR A 675 8.66 16.43 36.40
CA TYR A 675 7.48 17.00 35.73
C TYR A 675 6.98 16.08 34.62
N TRP A 676 5.78 16.36 34.13
CA TRP A 676 5.17 15.66 33.00
C TRP A 676 4.53 16.66 32.05
N ILE A 677 4.37 16.25 30.79
CA ILE A 677 3.74 17.01 29.71
C ILE A 677 2.65 16.12 29.09
N LEU A 678 1.43 16.64 29.00
CA LEU A 678 0.29 16.06 28.27
C LEU A 678 0.03 16.88 27.01
N ARG A 679 -0.03 16.22 25.85
CA ARG A 679 -0.42 16.82 24.56
C ARG A 679 -1.67 16.17 24.01
N LEU A 680 -2.61 17.01 23.58
CA LEU A 680 -3.81 16.63 22.85
C LEU A 680 -3.78 17.26 21.45
N LEU A 681 -3.55 16.45 20.43
CA LEU A 681 -3.48 16.86 19.02
C LEU A 681 -4.79 16.56 18.29
N ARG A 682 -5.23 17.50 17.45
CA ARG A 682 -6.55 17.44 16.78
C ARG A 682 -6.64 18.38 15.58
N LEU A 683 -7.82 18.42 14.97
CA LEU A 683 -8.16 19.36 13.88
C LEU A 683 -8.88 20.62 14.38
N VAL A 684 -9.82 20.51 15.34
CA VAL A 684 -10.70 21.63 15.78
C VAL A 684 -10.83 21.66 17.31
N CYS A 685 -11.22 22.80 17.90
CA CYS A 685 -11.14 23.02 19.35
C CYS A 685 -12.00 22.08 20.22
N ILE A 686 -11.51 21.85 21.45
CA ILE A 686 -11.98 20.96 22.54
C ILE A 686 -11.45 21.60 23.82
N THR A 687 -12.20 21.55 24.91
CA THR A 687 -11.73 22.03 26.22
C THR A 687 -11.46 20.87 27.19
N LEU A 688 -10.45 21.07 28.05
CA LEU A 688 -10.16 20.20 29.20
C LEU A 688 -10.59 20.98 30.44
N ALA A 689 -11.29 20.33 31.36
CA ALA A 689 -11.89 20.95 32.53
C ALA A 689 -11.63 20.15 33.81
N GLY A 690 -11.68 20.84 34.95
CA GLY A 690 -11.67 20.22 36.27
C GLY A 690 -13.09 19.88 36.74
N SER A 691 -13.26 18.67 37.26
CA SER A 691 -14.42 18.15 38.02
C SER A 691 -15.73 17.79 37.27
N LEU A 692 -16.12 16.52 37.48
CA LEU A 692 -17.47 15.94 37.63
C LEU A 692 -18.66 16.44 36.77
N ARG A 693 -18.98 15.64 35.72
CA ARG A 693 -20.28 14.97 35.44
C ARG A 693 -20.11 14.14 34.16
N LYS A 694 -20.69 12.92 34.05
CA LYS A 694 -20.67 11.99 32.87
C LYS A 694 -19.82 12.48 31.67
N HIS A 695 -18.49 12.32 31.75
CA HIS A 695 -17.52 12.83 30.78
C HIS A 695 -16.39 11.80 30.59
N LEU A 696 -15.81 11.76 29.39
CA LEU A 696 -14.56 11.05 29.18
C LEU A 696 -13.45 11.64 30.06
N MET A 697 -12.63 10.77 30.64
CA MET A 697 -11.51 11.15 31.49
C MET A 697 -10.19 10.56 30.99
N LEU A 698 -9.16 11.40 30.91
CA LEU A 698 -7.79 10.98 30.74
C LEU A 698 -7.18 10.69 32.11
N ARG A 699 -6.56 9.51 32.27
CA ARG A 699 -5.87 9.09 33.49
C ARG A 699 -4.48 8.58 33.13
N VAL A 700 -3.46 8.99 33.88
CA VAL A 700 -2.13 8.38 33.81
C VAL A 700 -1.74 7.78 35.15
N ARG A 701 -1.21 6.56 35.13
CA ARG A 701 -0.68 5.83 36.30
C ARG A 701 0.81 5.56 36.10
N LEU A 702 1.61 5.79 37.16
CA LEU A 702 3.02 5.43 37.26
C LEU A 702 3.16 3.96 37.67
N TYR A 703 3.99 3.22 36.96
CA TYR A 703 4.35 1.84 37.27
C TYR A 703 5.80 1.80 37.71
N LEU A 704 6.03 1.97 39.00
CA LEU A 704 7.30 1.62 39.62
C LEU A 704 7.45 0.10 39.60
N LYS A 705 8.01 -0.44 38.49
CA LYS A 705 8.56 -1.79 38.47
C LYS A 705 9.75 -1.80 39.43
N ALA A 706 9.58 -2.41 40.60
CA ALA A 706 10.69 -2.75 41.45
C ALA A 706 11.60 -3.72 40.69
N LYS A 707 12.84 -3.30 40.43
CA LYS A 707 13.89 -4.21 39.96
C LYS A 707 14.44 -4.93 41.19
N LEU A 708 14.09 -6.21 41.34
CA LEU A 708 14.84 -7.14 42.18
C LEU A 708 15.86 -7.83 41.27
N SER A 709 16.95 -7.11 40.98
CA SER A 709 18.18 -7.54 40.32
C SER A 709 19.21 -6.40 40.40
#